data_AF-A0A9D2SYW9-F1
#
_entry.id   AF-A0A9D2SYW9-F1
#
_cell.length_a   1.000
_cell.length_b   1.000
_cell.length_c   1.000
_cell.angle_alpha   90.00
_cell.angle_beta   90.00
_cell.angle_gamma   90.00
#
_symmetry.space_group_name_H-M   'P 1'
#
loop_
_entity.id
_entity.type
_entity.pdbx_description
1 polymer ?
#
loop_
_entity_poly.entity_id
_entity_poly.type
_entity_poly.pdbx_seq_one_letter_code
_entity_poly.pdbx_strand_id
1 'polypeptide(L)'
;MPEQQKIPFLSLFSAWTPGRELQPLLTGLEVRSAVIQRSARAVLAEVEGPVPPDGALLSRLERELTAAYGLRRMELRFCAPLPQEPAPEHTAPEPPEMPEDLPPMPTEADMPPEPEGPPPVLEEAPPAEDPMEVFRRTERIRQEALKQIKPAAPAEKKEKGGGSRLLFGKIMKKFPQIAMKDLTLDSEMVTVEGEVFATDHVEMKKRGAWMVRFDITDRTNSIRVAKFLVGDEGKQLAGALKEGSHLIVQGRVSPYQGELQIEPTGIAQGKPPEPRKDTAEGPKRVELHLHTKMSSMDAVTDIKEVIQRAASWGHPAIAITDHGVCHDFPTAYSAAKKAGIQMIFGVEAYFVNDVDDMPAVRGDLDADFHGEYVCFDLETTGLDARKDVITEIGAVVYRDGKVTDEVFSTFVDPERPIPYEVSQLTGITDDMVKGAPSQAEAIRQFLDFVKGRPLAAHNAGFDVGFIAEGCRRMGIPLEVTAVDTLPLAQALLPNLAKHKLDIVAGHLGLPAFNHHRATDDASTVAYMLVPFFKRLEEEHGIYSLGPINRWVAAQNQKRKGKRRARHLIVLARNQTGLRNLYKLVSKAHLEHFQRKQYPVMPKSLIDANREGLLMGSACEAGELFQAVVRHSSWAELKRIASWYDYLEIQPLSNNAYMLRPDKSGRTIARDEEELRDFNRTIVELAHELGKPVVATGDVHFLDPEDEIYRHILLNTKGFEDADAPNPLYFRTTDEMLREFSYLGEETAREVVVDNTHLIAAWCGDLNPLPNGLFAPKLEDSEGELKRLVWGKAKRLYGEEPPKIVTDRIETELHDILMRHYDVIYMSAQKLVQDSLDHGYLVGSRGSVGSSIVAFMSGITEVNALPPHYRCPNCKHSDFETAKTLGAGCGADMPDAVCPVCGTKYEKDGFNIPFETFLGFGGDKVPDIDLNFSGEYQSSAHRHTFELFGDSHVFRAGTIGTVAEKTAFGYVKKYMEERGKTATRAEMLRLAKGCTGVKRTTGQHPGGMVVIPQDKEIYDFCPV
;
A
#
# COMPACT_ATOMS: atom_id res chain seq x y z
N MET A 1 31.59 2.29 1.59
CA MET A 1 31.33 1.96 3.01
C MET A 1 32.07 2.99 3.85
N PRO A 2 31.48 3.61 4.88
CA PRO A 2 32.24 4.41 5.84
C PRO A 2 33.26 3.50 6.57
N GLU A 3 34.47 4.01 6.84
CA GLU A 3 35.68 3.24 7.22
C GLU A 3 35.60 2.43 8.54
N GLN A 4 34.49 2.48 9.29
CA GLN A 4 34.37 1.89 10.63
C GLN A 4 33.38 0.72 10.77
N GLN A 5 32.66 0.31 9.71
CA GLN A 5 31.68 -0.79 9.81
C GLN A 5 32.24 -2.09 9.22
N LYS A 6 32.74 -2.99 10.08
CA LYS A 6 33.15 -4.34 9.70
C LYS A 6 31.92 -5.22 9.48
N ILE A 7 31.89 -5.98 8.39
CA ILE A 7 30.76 -6.86 8.04
C ILE A 7 31.26 -8.31 8.01
N PRO A 8 30.60 -9.27 8.67
CA PRO A 8 31.00 -10.68 8.57
C PRO A 8 31.04 -11.15 7.11
N PHE A 9 32.10 -11.89 6.75
CA PHE A 9 32.39 -12.29 5.37
C PHE A 9 31.23 -13.05 4.71
N LEU A 10 30.63 -14.01 5.44
CA LEU A 10 29.49 -14.78 4.95
C LEU A 10 28.20 -13.96 4.84
N SER A 11 28.07 -12.88 5.61
CA SER A 11 26.93 -11.97 5.51
C SER A 11 27.01 -11.11 4.25
N LEU A 12 28.20 -10.60 3.92
CA LEU A 12 28.42 -9.83 2.70
C LEU A 12 28.27 -10.69 1.45
N PHE A 13 28.78 -11.94 1.50
CA PHE A 13 28.72 -12.90 0.40
C PHE A 13 27.58 -13.94 0.53
N SER A 14 26.43 -13.53 1.07
CA SER A 14 25.30 -14.41 1.42
C SER A 14 24.63 -15.14 0.25
N ALA A 15 24.80 -14.68 -1.00
CA ALA A 15 24.27 -15.35 -2.18
C ALA A 15 25.16 -16.52 -2.65
N TRP A 16 26.38 -16.63 -2.11
CA TRP A 16 27.28 -17.76 -2.33
C TRP A 16 27.27 -18.64 -1.08
N THR A 17 26.92 -19.91 -1.25
CA THR A 17 26.94 -20.90 -0.16
C THR A 17 28.24 -21.68 -0.22
N PRO A 18 29.16 -21.52 0.75
CA PRO A 18 30.40 -22.30 0.77
C PRO A 18 30.09 -23.78 1.05
N GLY A 19 30.91 -24.68 0.48
CA GLY A 19 30.83 -26.10 0.80
C GLY A 19 31.15 -26.38 2.28
N ARG A 20 30.68 -27.53 2.81
CA ARG A 20 30.83 -27.90 4.24
C ARG A 20 32.27 -27.82 4.78
N GLU A 21 33.27 -28.01 3.92
CA GLU A 21 34.69 -27.94 4.28
C GLU A 21 35.21 -26.49 4.43
N LEU A 22 34.59 -25.53 3.72
CA LEU A 22 35.03 -24.13 3.70
C LEU A 22 34.35 -23.27 4.77
N GLN A 23 33.14 -23.65 5.18
CA GLN A 23 32.32 -22.88 6.12
C GLN A 23 33.02 -22.60 7.46
N PRO A 24 33.72 -23.56 8.11
CA PRO A 24 34.44 -23.28 9.36
C PRO A 24 35.62 -22.31 9.18
N LEU A 25 36.29 -22.35 8.02
CA LEU A 25 37.46 -21.53 7.71
C LEU A 25 37.11 -20.06 7.40
N LEU A 26 35.86 -19.83 7.01
CA LEU A 26 35.32 -18.50 6.69
C LEU A 26 34.57 -17.87 7.86
N THR A 27 34.29 -18.67 8.89
CA THR A 27 33.61 -18.22 10.11
C THR A 27 34.60 -17.41 10.95
N GLY A 28 34.31 -16.13 11.18
CA GLY A 28 35.19 -15.19 11.89
C GLY A 28 36.04 -14.28 10.99
N LEU A 29 35.91 -14.38 9.66
CA LEU A 29 36.44 -13.38 8.74
C LEU A 29 35.50 -12.17 8.66
N GLU A 30 36.07 -10.97 8.64
CA GLU A 30 35.34 -9.71 8.54
C GLU A 30 35.82 -8.90 7.33
N VAL A 31 34.89 -8.34 6.57
CA VAL A 31 35.19 -7.45 5.43
C VAL A 31 35.22 -6.02 5.96
N ARG A 32 36.39 -5.40 5.83
CA ARG A 32 36.65 -4.01 6.23
C ARG A 32 36.18 -3.02 5.18
N SER A 33 36.45 -3.31 3.92
CA SER A 33 36.07 -2.47 2.80
C SER A 33 35.79 -3.32 1.57
N ALA A 34 34.84 -2.90 0.73
CA ALA A 34 34.58 -3.51 -0.56
C ALA A 34 34.26 -2.42 -1.58
N VAL A 35 35.01 -2.40 -2.68
CA VAL A 35 34.86 -1.45 -3.77
C VAL A 35 34.40 -2.18 -5.02
N ILE A 36 33.27 -1.74 -5.58
CA ILE A 36 32.69 -2.32 -6.80
C ILE A 36 33.04 -1.42 -7.99
N GLN A 37 33.80 -1.95 -8.94
CA GLN A 37 34.13 -1.28 -10.19
C GLN A 37 33.12 -1.69 -11.27
N ARG A 38 32.05 -0.91 -11.43
CA ARG A 38 30.92 -1.23 -12.32
C ARG A 38 31.31 -1.40 -13.79
N SER A 39 32.23 -0.57 -14.30
CA SER A 39 32.71 -0.65 -15.70
C SER A 39 33.52 -1.92 -15.99
N ALA A 40 34.25 -2.43 -15.00
CA ALA A 40 35.08 -3.63 -15.12
C ALA A 40 34.35 -4.93 -14.70
N ARG A 41 33.15 -4.83 -14.11
CA ARG A 41 32.45 -5.92 -13.41
C ARG A 41 33.39 -6.63 -12.42
N ALA A 42 34.14 -5.86 -11.64
CA ALA A 42 35.11 -6.37 -10.68
C ALA A 42 34.82 -5.86 -9.26
N VAL A 43 35.21 -6.67 -8.27
CA VAL A 43 35.11 -6.31 -6.85
C VAL A 43 36.47 -6.51 -6.20
N LEU A 44 36.91 -5.50 -5.44
CA LEU A 44 38.08 -5.57 -4.58
C LEU A 44 37.58 -5.48 -3.13
N ALA A 45 37.87 -6.49 -2.32
CA ALA A 45 37.48 -6.51 -0.91
C ALA A 45 38.69 -6.73 0.01
N GLU A 46 38.75 -5.94 1.07
CA GLU A 46 39.75 -6.09 2.14
C GLU A 46 39.15 -6.87 3.30
N VAL A 47 39.81 -7.97 3.66
CA VAL A 47 39.32 -8.97 4.61
C VAL A 47 40.30 -9.07 5.77
N GLU A 48 39.77 -9.10 6.98
CA GLU A 48 40.50 -9.27 8.24
C GLU A 48 40.09 -10.59 8.90
N GLY A 49 41.05 -11.28 9.51
CA GLY A 49 40.82 -12.55 10.18
C GLY A 49 42.04 -13.07 10.92
N PRO A 50 41.88 -14.04 11.83
CA PRO A 50 42.94 -14.52 12.71
C PRO A 50 44.08 -15.23 11.97
N VAL A 51 43.80 -15.88 10.83
CA VAL A 51 44.80 -16.54 9.97
C VAL A 51 44.41 -16.31 8.49
N PRO A 52 45.29 -15.76 7.64
CA PRO A 52 45.00 -15.63 6.21
C PRO A 52 44.96 -17.01 5.53
N PRO A 53 44.02 -17.25 4.59
CA PRO A 53 43.97 -18.49 3.84
C PRO A 53 45.23 -18.67 2.99
N ASP A 54 45.64 -19.93 2.76
CA ASP A 54 46.75 -20.20 1.85
C ASP A 54 46.43 -19.76 0.41
N GLY A 55 47.44 -19.62 -0.44
CA GLY A 55 47.28 -19.10 -1.80
C GLY A 55 46.38 -19.96 -2.70
N ALA A 56 46.27 -21.27 -2.44
CA ALA A 56 45.41 -22.17 -3.20
C ALA A 56 43.94 -21.98 -2.82
N LEU A 57 43.67 -21.83 -1.52
CA LEU A 57 42.36 -21.55 -0.97
C LEU A 57 41.87 -20.14 -1.37
N LEU A 58 42.74 -19.13 -1.31
CA LEU A 58 42.42 -17.77 -1.76
C LEU A 58 41.97 -17.73 -3.23
N SER A 59 42.75 -18.38 -4.11
CA SER A 59 42.43 -18.48 -5.55
C SER A 59 41.11 -19.21 -5.80
N ARG A 60 40.80 -20.21 -4.97
CA ARG A 60 39.52 -20.94 -5.04
C ARG A 60 38.35 -20.05 -4.63
N LEU A 61 38.48 -19.29 -3.54
CA LEU A 61 37.44 -18.38 -3.05
C LEU A 61 37.14 -17.28 -4.07
N GLU A 62 38.17 -16.64 -4.63
CA GLU A 62 37.99 -15.60 -5.65
C GLU A 62 37.28 -16.14 -6.88
N ARG A 63 37.61 -17.36 -7.33
CA ARG A 63 36.96 -18.00 -8.48
C ARG A 63 35.49 -18.35 -8.20
N GLU A 64 35.21 -18.96 -7.05
CA GLU A 64 33.84 -19.35 -6.67
C GLU A 64 32.94 -18.13 -6.48
N LEU A 65 33.44 -17.07 -5.83
CA LEU A 65 32.72 -15.80 -5.68
C LEU A 65 32.53 -15.07 -7.01
N THR A 66 33.55 -15.08 -7.89
CA THR A 66 33.43 -14.49 -9.23
C THR A 66 32.30 -15.14 -10.02
N ALA A 67 32.21 -16.48 -9.97
CA ALA A 67 31.15 -17.24 -10.63
C ALA A 67 29.77 -16.97 -10.01
N ALA A 68 29.66 -17.04 -8.68
CA ALA A 68 28.38 -16.87 -7.97
C ALA A 68 27.75 -15.48 -8.17
N TYR A 69 28.59 -14.43 -8.27
CA TYR A 69 28.14 -13.05 -8.44
C TYR A 69 28.19 -12.55 -9.89
N GLY A 70 28.52 -13.42 -10.86
CA GLY A 70 28.59 -13.06 -12.27
C GLY A 70 29.58 -11.91 -12.56
N LEU A 71 30.70 -11.89 -11.84
CA LEU A 71 31.76 -10.90 -11.97
C LEU A 71 32.76 -11.35 -13.04
N ARG A 72 33.56 -10.42 -13.57
CA ARG A 72 34.74 -10.76 -14.39
C ARG A 72 35.96 -11.05 -13.52
N ARG A 73 36.02 -10.48 -12.31
CA ARG A 73 37.14 -10.62 -11.38
C ARG A 73 36.71 -10.29 -9.94
N MET A 74 37.13 -11.11 -8.99
CA MET A 74 37.09 -10.85 -7.56
C MET A 74 38.53 -10.84 -7.05
N GLU A 75 38.90 -9.86 -6.24
CA GLU A 75 40.20 -9.81 -5.57
C GLU A 75 39.99 -9.60 -4.08
N LEU A 76 40.51 -10.54 -3.27
CA LEU A 76 40.43 -10.53 -1.81
C LEU A 76 41.81 -10.22 -1.23
N ARG A 77 41.93 -9.09 -0.53
CA ARG A 77 43.18 -8.68 0.13
C ARG A 77 43.08 -8.92 1.62
N PHE A 78 43.91 -9.82 2.13
CA PHE A 78 43.99 -10.08 3.57
C PHE A 78 44.95 -9.10 4.21
N CYS A 79 44.45 -8.31 5.17
CA CYS A 79 45.24 -7.35 5.92
C CYS A 79 45.54 -7.89 7.33
N ALA A 80 46.74 -7.61 7.84
CA ALA A 80 47.03 -7.85 9.25
C ALA A 80 46.10 -6.98 10.13
N PRO A 81 45.67 -7.46 11.30
CA PRO A 81 44.95 -6.62 12.25
C PRO A 81 45.82 -5.39 12.56
N LEU A 82 45.25 -4.18 12.48
CA LEU A 82 45.96 -3.00 12.98
C LEU A 82 46.22 -3.19 14.48
N PRO A 83 47.36 -2.74 15.02
CA PRO A 83 47.55 -2.69 16.47
C PRO A 83 46.35 -1.95 17.03
N GLN A 84 45.60 -2.62 17.90
CA GLN A 84 44.56 -1.94 18.65
C GLN A 84 45.26 -0.82 19.41
N GLU A 85 44.91 0.44 19.13
CA GLU A 85 45.20 1.50 20.08
C GLU A 85 44.65 1.01 21.42
N PRO A 86 45.43 1.09 22.50
CA PRO A 86 44.95 0.66 23.80
C PRO A 86 43.63 1.39 24.03
N ALA A 87 42.57 0.62 24.28
CA ALA A 87 41.29 1.18 24.64
C ALA A 87 41.53 2.22 25.74
N PRO A 88 40.94 3.42 25.66
CA PRO A 88 40.93 4.29 26.82
C PRO A 88 40.38 3.46 27.97
N GLU A 89 41.16 3.35 29.04
CA GLU A 89 40.72 2.68 30.26
C GLU A 89 39.34 3.25 30.61
N HIS A 90 38.31 2.41 30.51
CA HIS A 90 37.06 2.68 31.18
C HIS A 90 37.32 2.52 32.66
N THR A 91 37.84 3.59 33.28
CA THR A 91 37.56 3.85 34.68
C THR A 91 36.05 3.90 34.82
N ALA A 92 35.52 3.12 35.76
CA ALA A 92 34.15 3.27 36.21
C ALA A 92 33.90 4.77 36.51
N PRO A 93 32.71 5.31 36.22
CA PRO A 93 32.39 6.64 36.71
C PRO A 93 32.50 6.62 38.23
N GLU A 94 33.44 7.40 38.77
CA GLU A 94 33.45 7.74 40.19
C GLU A 94 32.07 8.31 40.56
N PRO A 95 31.54 7.96 41.75
CA PRO A 95 30.33 8.59 42.24
C PRO A 95 30.56 10.11 42.32
N PRO A 96 29.54 10.94 42.03
CA PRO A 96 29.71 12.39 42.06
C PRO A 96 30.17 12.83 43.45
N GLU A 97 31.28 13.57 43.52
CA GLU A 97 31.69 14.28 44.73
C GLU A 97 30.53 15.15 45.22
N MET A 98 30.15 14.92 46.48
CA MET A 98 29.20 15.76 47.18
C MET A 98 29.80 17.16 47.38
N PRO A 99 28.99 18.23 47.30
CA PRO A 99 29.41 19.53 47.81
C PRO A 99 29.75 19.39 49.29
N GLU A 100 31.00 19.68 49.66
CA GLU A 100 31.41 19.93 51.05
C GLU A 100 30.74 21.23 51.54
N ASP A 101 29.47 21.13 51.92
CA ASP A 101 28.79 21.94 52.93
C ASP A 101 27.28 21.64 52.89
N LEU A 102 26.89 20.55 53.54
CA LEU A 102 25.50 20.31 53.92
C LEU A 102 25.48 19.95 55.42
N PRO A 103 24.62 20.59 56.23
CA PRO A 103 24.54 20.34 57.67
C PRO A 103 23.98 18.93 57.93
N PRO A 104 24.31 18.31 59.07
CA PRO A 104 23.88 16.95 59.37
C PRO A 104 22.35 16.85 59.47
N MET A 105 21.80 15.77 58.93
CA MET A 105 20.39 15.40 59.08
C MET A 105 20.07 15.04 60.54
N PRO A 106 18.89 15.40 61.08
CA PRO A 106 18.54 15.16 62.48
C PRO A 106 18.37 13.67 62.75
N THR A 107 18.71 13.24 63.96
CA THR A 107 18.47 11.87 64.44
C THR A 107 17.09 11.77 65.09
N GLU A 108 16.59 10.55 65.35
CA GLU A 108 15.31 10.30 66.04
C GLU A 108 15.17 10.96 67.43
N ALA A 109 16.24 11.59 67.96
CA ALA A 109 16.22 12.42 69.16
C ALA A 109 15.74 13.88 68.91
N ASP A 110 15.58 14.32 67.66
CA ASP A 110 15.29 15.71 67.28
C ASP A 110 13.84 15.94 66.77
N MET A 111 12.94 14.97 66.92
CA MET A 111 11.52 15.16 66.59
C MET A 111 10.75 15.75 67.78
N PRO A 112 9.88 16.76 67.58
CA PRO A 112 9.04 17.30 68.66
C PRO A 112 8.02 16.23 69.12
N PRO A 113 7.62 16.24 70.41
CA PRO A 113 6.66 15.27 70.92
C PRO A 113 5.28 15.47 70.28
N GLU A 114 4.60 14.35 70.01
CA GLU A 114 3.20 14.33 69.57
C GLU A 114 2.28 15.02 70.61
N PRO A 115 1.26 15.78 70.19
CA PRO A 115 0.30 16.35 71.13
C PRO A 115 -0.58 15.25 71.73
N GLU A 116 -0.52 15.11 73.06
CA GLU A 116 -1.46 14.31 73.84
C GLU A 116 -2.88 14.87 73.70
N GLY A 117 -3.77 14.10 73.08
CA GLY A 117 -5.22 14.30 73.09
C GLY A 117 -5.91 12.94 72.94
N PRO A 118 -7.05 12.69 73.62
CA PRO A 118 -7.67 11.38 73.62
C PRO A 118 -8.23 11.05 72.22
N PRO A 119 -8.20 9.76 71.80
CA PRO A 119 -8.76 9.36 70.52
C PRO A 119 -10.29 9.54 70.53
N PRO A 120 -10.90 9.94 69.40
CA PRO A 120 -12.34 9.89 69.26
C PRO A 120 -12.80 8.42 69.25
N VAL A 121 -13.88 8.16 69.99
CA VAL A 121 -14.55 6.86 70.08
C VAL A 121 -15.03 6.44 68.69
N LEU A 122 -14.59 5.27 68.21
CA LEU A 122 -15.11 4.61 67.03
C LEU A 122 -16.42 3.91 67.40
N GLU A 123 -17.54 4.43 66.87
CA GLU A 123 -18.82 3.69 66.81
C GLU A 123 -18.71 2.53 65.82
N GLU A 124 -19.39 1.43 66.16
CA GLU A 124 -19.41 0.16 65.42
C GLU A 124 -19.82 0.32 63.95
N ALA A 125 -19.09 -0.34 63.06
CA ALA A 125 -19.39 -0.40 61.63
C ALA A 125 -20.67 -1.22 61.37
N PRO A 126 -21.61 -0.74 60.52
CA PRO A 126 -22.81 -1.49 60.16
C PRO A 126 -22.47 -2.65 59.20
N PRO A 127 -23.35 -3.67 59.08
CA PRO A 127 -23.06 -4.89 58.33
C PRO A 127 -22.91 -4.63 56.82
N ALA A 128 -22.11 -5.48 56.17
CA ALA A 128 -21.73 -5.40 54.76
C ALA A 128 -22.96 -5.36 53.82
N GLU A 129 -23.06 -4.29 53.01
CA GLU A 129 -24.03 -4.15 51.93
C GLU A 129 -23.65 -5.00 50.70
N ASP A 130 -24.66 -5.50 49.99
CA ASP A 130 -24.56 -6.26 48.73
C ASP A 130 -23.74 -5.47 47.68
N PRO A 131 -22.65 -6.05 47.12
CA PRO A 131 -21.83 -5.40 46.09
C PRO A 131 -22.63 -4.90 44.87
N MET A 132 -23.74 -5.56 44.55
CA MET A 132 -24.61 -5.19 43.45
C MET A 132 -25.42 -3.91 43.74
N GLU A 133 -25.73 -3.68 45.02
CA GLU A 133 -26.44 -2.49 45.47
C GLU A 133 -25.49 -1.30 45.59
N VAL A 134 -24.24 -1.53 46.01
CA VAL A 134 -23.15 -0.54 45.94
C VAL A 134 -22.87 -0.15 44.49
N PHE A 135 -22.83 -1.11 43.55
CA PHE A 135 -22.66 -0.81 42.13
C PHE A 135 -23.84 -0.01 41.56
N ARG A 136 -25.09 -0.41 41.83
CA ARG A 136 -26.28 0.34 41.38
C ARG A 136 -26.37 1.74 41.99
N ARG A 137 -25.94 1.89 43.25
CA ARG A 137 -25.84 3.19 43.94
C ARG A 137 -24.76 4.05 43.31
N THR A 138 -23.59 3.48 42.99
CA THR A 138 -22.50 4.18 42.32
C THR A 138 -22.88 4.59 40.89
N GLU A 139 -23.61 3.73 40.17
CA GLU A 139 -24.10 4.06 38.82
C GLU A 139 -25.27 5.05 38.87
N ARG A 140 -26.11 5.03 39.92
CA ARG A 140 -27.09 6.10 40.18
C ARG A 140 -26.42 7.43 40.48
N ILE A 141 -25.40 7.45 41.33
CA ILE A 141 -24.61 8.66 41.64
C ILE A 141 -23.89 9.16 40.38
N ARG A 142 -23.38 8.26 39.53
CA ARG A 142 -22.76 8.59 38.24
C ARG A 142 -23.79 9.14 37.24
N GLN A 143 -24.98 8.55 37.17
CA GLN A 143 -26.07 9.06 36.32
C GLN A 143 -26.69 10.35 36.85
N GLU A 144 -26.76 10.56 38.16
CA GLU A 144 -27.18 11.82 38.77
C GLU A 144 -26.10 12.90 38.58
N ALA A 145 -24.81 12.56 38.67
CA ALA A 145 -23.72 13.45 38.31
C ALA A 145 -23.75 13.83 36.82
N LEU A 146 -24.04 12.88 35.93
CA LEU A 146 -24.25 13.12 34.50
C LEU A 146 -25.52 13.94 34.20
N LYS A 147 -26.59 13.81 35.02
CA LYS A 147 -27.80 14.64 34.94
C LYS A 147 -27.62 16.04 35.54
N GLN A 148 -26.66 16.24 36.45
CA GLN A 148 -26.29 17.54 37.01
C GLN A 148 -25.30 18.32 36.14
N ILE A 149 -24.67 17.68 35.15
CA ILE A 149 -23.99 18.38 34.07
C ILE A 149 -25.06 18.95 33.13
N LYS A 150 -25.53 20.16 33.43
CA LYS A 150 -26.24 20.97 32.44
C LYS A 150 -25.26 21.31 31.31
N PRO A 151 -25.58 21.08 30.03
CA PRO A 151 -24.89 21.81 28.98
C PRO A 151 -25.10 23.29 29.28
N ALA A 152 -24.01 24.05 29.35
CA ALA A 152 -24.10 25.49 29.42
C ALA A 152 -24.90 25.96 28.20
N ALA A 153 -26.14 26.41 28.44
CA ALA A 153 -26.89 27.13 27.42
C ALA A 153 -26.01 28.28 26.92
N PRO A 154 -25.96 28.56 25.60
CA PRO A 154 -25.22 29.70 25.12
C PRO A 154 -25.86 30.94 25.74
N ALA A 155 -25.13 31.59 26.64
CA ALA A 155 -25.49 32.93 27.05
C ALA A 155 -25.42 33.80 25.79
N GLU A 156 -26.56 34.35 25.37
CA GLU A 156 -26.63 35.48 24.46
C GLU A 156 -25.82 36.64 25.07
N LYS A 157 -24.51 36.65 24.80
CA LYS A 157 -23.70 37.85 24.92
C LYS A 157 -24.08 38.71 23.73
N LYS A 158 -24.85 39.76 24.00
CA LYS A 158 -24.91 40.95 23.14
C LYS A 158 -23.51 41.29 22.68
N GLU A 159 -23.30 41.24 21.37
CA GLU A 159 -22.09 41.71 20.72
C GLU A 159 -21.75 43.11 21.23
N LYS A 160 -20.57 43.21 21.84
CA LYS A 160 -19.81 44.44 21.90
C LYS A 160 -18.44 44.15 21.31
N GLY A 161 -18.29 44.52 20.04
CA GLY A 161 -17.03 44.91 19.39
C GLY A 161 -15.97 43.83 19.19
N GLY A 162 -15.70 43.49 17.93
CA GLY A 162 -14.67 42.54 17.53
C GLY A 162 -13.25 42.90 18.01
N GLY A 163 -12.62 41.94 18.70
CA GLY A 163 -11.19 41.91 19.00
C GLY A 163 -10.77 40.48 19.31
N SER A 164 -9.73 39.97 18.63
CA SER A 164 -9.17 38.63 18.83
C SER A 164 -8.69 38.41 20.28
N ARG A 165 -8.85 37.19 20.81
CA ARG A 165 -8.39 36.84 22.17
C ARG A 165 -6.86 36.90 22.22
N LEU A 166 -6.32 37.85 22.99
CA LEU A 166 -4.88 38.04 23.16
C LEU A 166 -4.31 36.97 24.11
N LEU A 167 -3.23 36.30 23.70
CA LEU A 167 -2.56 35.25 24.45
C LEU A 167 -1.25 35.74 25.08
N PHE A 168 -0.55 36.67 24.43
CA PHE A 168 0.71 37.24 24.90
C PHE A 168 0.90 38.66 24.33
N GLY A 169 1.52 39.56 25.10
CA GLY A 169 1.97 40.87 24.62
C GLY A 169 0.86 41.79 24.11
N LYS A 170 1.11 42.53 23.02
CA LYS A 170 0.12 43.40 22.33
C LYS A 170 0.32 43.33 20.81
N ILE A 171 -0.78 43.36 20.05
CA ILE A 171 -0.75 43.44 18.58
C ILE A 171 -1.10 44.87 18.15
N MET A 172 -0.16 45.55 17.48
CA MET A 172 -0.33 46.89 16.95
C MET A 172 -0.73 46.85 15.47
N LYS A 173 -1.83 47.51 15.10
CA LYS A 173 -2.36 47.55 13.72
C LYS A 173 -1.47 48.29 12.70
N LYS A 174 -0.41 48.97 13.16
CA LYS A 174 0.48 49.77 12.31
C LYS A 174 1.49 48.94 11.51
N PHE A 175 1.69 47.67 11.85
CA PHE A 175 2.63 46.79 11.16
C PHE A 175 1.90 45.95 10.11
N PRO A 176 2.48 45.78 8.91
CA PRO A 176 1.84 45.02 7.84
C PRO A 176 1.74 43.53 8.20
N GLN A 177 0.67 42.89 7.75
CA GLN A 177 0.56 41.44 7.70
C GLN A 177 1.25 40.96 6.42
N ILE A 178 2.21 40.03 6.57
CA ILE A 178 3.05 39.53 5.47
C ILE A 178 2.88 38.02 5.38
N ALA A 179 2.82 37.48 4.17
CA ALA A 179 2.84 36.03 3.95
C ALA A 179 4.21 35.45 4.30
N MET A 180 4.26 34.27 4.89
CA MET A 180 5.49 33.68 5.40
C MET A 180 6.52 33.41 4.30
N LYS A 181 6.08 33.17 3.05
CA LYS A 181 6.97 33.04 1.88
C LYS A 181 7.74 34.31 1.53
N ASP A 182 7.24 35.48 1.92
CA ASP A 182 7.82 36.79 1.57
C ASP A 182 8.69 37.34 2.71
N LEU A 183 8.89 36.57 3.80
CA LEU A 183 9.73 36.95 4.92
C LEU A 183 11.22 36.93 4.54
N THR A 184 11.89 38.04 4.80
CA THR A 184 13.33 38.22 4.57
C THR A 184 14.03 38.73 5.83
N LEU A 185 15.37 38.73 5.84
CA LEU A 185 16.16 39.34 6.92
C LEU A 185 15.88 40.84 7.10
N ASP A 186 15.47 41.53 6.05
CA ASP A 186 15.15 42.97 6.07
C ASP A 186 13.78 43.25 6.71
N SER A 187 13.01 42.20 7.01
CA SER A 187 11.69 42.31 7.64
C SER A 187 11.83 42.58 9.13
N GLU A 188 11.98 43.85 9.56
CA GLU A 188 12.22 44.17 10.97
C GLU A 188 11.07 43.74 11.90
N MET A 189 9.89 44.35 11.79
CA MET A 189 8.69 44.02 12.57
C MET A 189 7.56 43.59 11.65
N VAL A 190 7.06 42.37 11.86
CA VAL A 190 6.04 41.77 11.00
C VAL A 190 4.87 41.24 11.82
N THR A 191 3.73 41.11 11.16
CA THR A 191 2.61 40.32 11.63
C THR A 191 2.41 39.15 10.68
N VAL A 192 2.39 37.92 11.20
CA VAL A 192 2.10 36.71 10.44
C VAL A 192 0.89 36.02 11.06
N GLU A 193 0.15 35.28 10.24
CA GLU A 193 -1.00 34.50 10.68
C GLU A 193 -0.89 33.09 10.12
N GLY A 194 -1.17 32.08 10.93
CA GLY A 194 -1.03 30.70 10.50
C GLY A 194 -1.41 29.68 11.56
N GLU A 195 -1.33 28.42 11.17
CA GLU A 195 -1.61 27.27 12.03
C GLU A 195 -0.34 26.78 12.72
N VAL A 196 -0.43 26.51 14.02
CA VAL A 196 0.64 25.88 14.79
C VAL A 196 0.64 24.39 14.49
N PHE A 197 1.73 23.88 13.91
CA PHE A 197 1.84 22.46 13.57
C PHE A 197 2.91 21.73 14.40
N ALA A 198 3.70 22.43 15.22
CA ALA A 198 4.66 21.82 16.14
C ALA A 198 4.91 22.70 17.36
N THR A 199 5.02 22.11 18.55
CA THR A 199 5.39 22.81 19.80
C THR A 199 6.57 22.11 20.50
N ASP A 200 7.59 22.86 20.92
CA ASP A 200 8.80 22.34 21.57
C ASP A 200 9.24 23.25 22.76
N HIS A 201 8.33 23.39 23.72
CA HIS A 201 8.52 24.22 24.90
C HIS A 201 9.48 23.55 25.90
N VAL A 202 10.48 24.29 26.40
CA VAL A 202 11.47 23.76 27.36
C VAL A 202 11.43 24.55 28.67
N GLU A 203 11.19 23.84 29.78
CA GLU A 203 11.30 24.39 31.13
C GLU A 203 12.77 24.37 31.60
N MET A 204 13.32 25.55 31.89
CA MET A 204 14.66 25.71 32.44
C MET A 204 14.59 25.78 33.97
N LYS A 205 14.44 24.61 34.62
CA LYS A 205 14.24 24.49 36.08
C LYS A 205 15.22 25.30 36.92
N LYS A 206 16.51 25.36 36.54
CA LYS A 206 17.56 26.12 37.25
C LYS A 206 17.39 27.65 37.19
N ARG A 207 16.64 28.18 36.22
CA ARG A 207 16.43 29.63 36.01
C ARG A 207 14.99 30.06 36.26
N GLY A 208 14.10 29.14 36.64
CA GLY A 208 12.67 29.42 36.81
C GLY A 208 12.04 30.04 35.56
N ALA A 209 12.45 29.60 34.38
CA ALA A 209 12.10 30.24 33.11
C ALA A 209 11.72 29.20 32.04
N TRP A 210 11.01 29.64 31.02
CA TRP A 210 10.55 28.84 29.90
C TRP A 210 11.11 29.38 28.58
N MET A 211 11.59 28.47 27.74
CA MET A 211 11.82 28.74 26.33
C MET A 211 10.59 28.26 25.57
N VAL A 212 9.69 29.18 25.23
CA VAL A 212 8.47 28.88 24.46
C VAL A 212 8.83 28.87 22.99
N ARG A 213 8.88 27.68 22.37
CA ARG A 213 9.10 27.47 20.94
C ARG A 213 7.94 26.77 20.28
N PHE A 214 7.50 27.26 19.14
CA PHE A 214 6.53 26.59 18.28
C PHE A 214 6.75 27.00 16.82
N ASP A 215 6.32 26.14 15.91
CA ASP A 215 6.40 26.39 14.47
C ASP A 215 5.01 26.66 13.92
N ILE A 216 4.90 27.68 13.07
CA ILE A 216 3.65 28.16 12.47
C ILE A 216 3.78 28.13 10.95
N THR A 217 2.70 27.78 10.26
CA THR A 217 2.62 27.75 8.80
C THR A 217 1.38 28.48 8.29
N ASP A 218 1.53 29.23 7.19
CA ASP A 218 0.41 29.76 6.40
C ASP A 218 0.17 28.93 5.12
N ARG A 219 0.77 27.73 5.06
CA ARG A 219 0.82 26.80 3.91
C ARG A 219 1.67 27.28 2.73
N THR A 220 2.07 28.54 2.68
CA THR A 220 3.03 29.08 1.69
C THR A 220 4.47 28.93 2.13
N ASN A 221 4.74 29.06 3.43
CA ASN A 221 6.00 28.73 4.08
C ASN A 221 5.74 28.48 5.58
N SER A 222 6.80 28.23 6.34
CA SER A 222 6.72 28.02 7.78
C SER A 222 7.89 28.68 8.48
N ILE A 223 7.65 29.18 9.69
CA ILE A 223 8.69 29.85 10.48
C ILE A 223 8.60 29.44 11.95
N ARG A 224 9.76 29.41 12.60
CA ARG A 224 9.85 29.19 14.04
C ARG A 224 9.53 30.49 14.79
N VAL A 225 8.74 30.36 15.84
CA VAL A 225 8.51 31.42 16.82
C VAL A 225 9.16 30.99 18.12
N ALA A 226 10.04 31.82 18.69
CA ALA A 226 10.53 31.56 20.05
C ALA A 226 10.70 32.79 20.91
N LYS A 227 10.40 32.62 22.20
CA LYS A 227 10.61 33.63 23.23
C LYS A 227 11.08 32.99 24.53
N PHE A 228 12.05 33.63 25.15
CA PHE A 228 12.41 33.37 26.54
C PHE A 228 11.48 34.16 27.47
N LEU A 229 10.82 33.46 28.40
CA LEU A 229 9.88 34.03 29.37
C LEU A 229 10.22 33.54 30.78
N VAL A 230 10.07 34.37 31.79
CA VAL A 230 10.38 34.01 33.19
C VAL A 230 9.11 33.64 33.94
N GLY A 231 9.20 32.66 34.84
CA GLY A 231 8.15 32.32 35.80
C GLY A 231 6.87 31.78 35.18
N ASP A 232 5.74 32.13 35.80
CA ASP A 232 4.41 31.62 35.46
C ASP A 232 3.89 32.09 34.10
N GLU A 233 4.37 33.23 33.59
CA GLU A 233 3.96 33.77 32.28
C GLU A 233 4.34 32.81 31.13
N GLY A 234 5.55 32.25 31.19
CA GLY A 234 6.01 31.26 30.21
C GLY A 234 5.24 29.94 30.29
N LYS A 235 4.92 29.48 31.52
CA LYS A 235 4.12 28.27 31.75
C LYS A 235 2.68 28.42 31.24
N GLN A 236 2.08 29.59 31.45
CA GLN A 236 0.73 29.90 30.95
C GLN A 236 0.67 29.95 29.43
N LEU A 237 1.64 30.62 28.79
CA LEU A 237 1.70 30.69 27.33
C LEU A 237 1.95 29.30 26.72
N ALA A 238 2.90 28.53 27.25
CA ALA A 238 3.17 27.17 26.81
C ALA A 238 1.95 26.24 26.94
N GLY A 239 1.15 26.39 28.01
CA GLY A 239 -0.10 25.63 28.17
C GLY A 239 -1.25 26.08 27.26
N ALA A 240 -1.22 27.34 26.78
CA ALA A 240 -2.23 27.89 25.88
C ALA A 240 -1.98 27.55 24.40
N LEU A 241 -0.72 27.29 24.02
CA LEU A 241 -0.33 26.96 22.65
C LEU A 241 -0.51 25.44 22.42
N LYS A 242 -1.38 25.09 21.47
CA LYS A 242 -1.63 23.69 21.07
C LYS A 242 -1.47 23.54 19.58
N GLU A 243 -0.99 22.39 19.13
CA GLU A 243 -1.02 22.02 17.71
C GLU A 243 -2.46 22.11 17.17
N GLY A 244 -2.62 22.59 15.94
CA GLY A 244 -3.88 22.92 15.28
C GLY A 244 -4.46 24.30 15.62
N SER A 245 -3.86 25.04 16.56
CA SER A 245 -4.31 26.40 16.89
C SER A 245 -3.93 27.37 15.78
N HIS A 246 -4.90 28.20 15.35
CA HIS A 246 -4.63 29.30 14.42
C HIS A 246 -4.25 30.57 15.19
N LEU A 247 -3.10 31.17 14.92
CA LEU A 247 -2.54 32.28 15.67
C LEU A 247 -2.15 33.44 14.77
N ILE A 248 -2.32 34.66 15.29
CA ILE A 248 -1.71 35.87 14.76
C ILE A 248 -0.50 36.19 15.64
N VAL A 249 0.69 36.18 15.04
CA VAL A 249 1.97 36.43 15.71
C VAL A 249 2.56 37.72 15.17
N GLN A 250 2.73 38.70 16.06
CA GLN A 250 3.45 39.93 15.76
C GLN A 250 4.81 39.87 16.46
N GLY A 251 5.89 40.07 15.73
CA GLY A 251 7.23 39.98 16.30
C GLY A 251 8.35 40.44 15.38
N ARG A 252 9.56 40.47 15.94
CA ARG A 252 10.78 40.85 15.23
C ARG A 252 11.37 39.64 14.54
N VAL A 253 11.69 39.74 13.25
CA VAL A 253 12.43 38.68 12.57
C VAL A 253 13.91 38.79 12.95
N SER A 254 14.51 37.67 13.32
CA SER A 254 15.92 37.60 13.70
C SER A 254 16.56 36.31 13.18
N PRO A 255 17.85 36.35 12.79
CA PRO A 255 18.59 35.14 12.47
C PRO A 255 18.97 34.38 13.74
N TYR A 256 18.70 33.08 13.77
CA TYR A 256 19.16 32.17 14.84
C TYR A 256 19.74 30.91 14.20
N GLN A 257 21.00 30.61 14.50
CA GLN A 257 21.74 29.46 13.94
C GLN A 257 21.70 29.38 12.39
N GLY A 258 21.64 30.53 11.71
CA GLY A 258 21.61 30.60 10.25
C GLY A 258 20.21 30.51 9.63
N GLU A 259 19.14 30.48 10.44
CA GLU A 259 17.75 30.46 9.97
C GLU A 259 16.93 31.64 10.49
N LEU A 260 15.86 32.00 9.79
CA LEU A 260 14.92 33.03 10.22
C LEU A 260 14.00 32.51 11.33
N GLN A 261 13.84 33.33 12.37
CA GLN A 261 12.93 33.09 13.48
C GLN A 261 12.21 34.39 13.86
N ILE A 262 10.94 34.28 14.29
CA ILE A 262 10.21 35.41 14.88
C ILE A 262 10.39 35.38 16.41
N GLU A 263 10.87 36.49 16.97
CA GLU A 263 10.78 36.78 18.39
C GLU A 263 9.47 37.55 18.65
N PRO A 264 8.44 36.92 19.25
CA PRO A 264 7.12 37.52 19.34
C PRO A 264 7.09 38.68 20.35
N THR A 265 6.44 39.78 19.95
CA THR A 265 6.03 40.89 20.82
C THR A 265 4.54 40.83 21.16
N GLY A 266 3.77 40.07 20.39
CA GLY A 266 2.35 39.80 20.64
C GLY A 266 1.87 38.52 19.95
N ILE A 267 1.03 37.76 20.64
CA ILE A 267 0.38 36.56 20.10
C ILE A 267 -1.11 36.66 20.43
N ALA A 268 -1.96 36.50 19.44
CA ALA A 268 -3.40 36.40 19.63
C ALA A 268 -3.95 35.17 18.91
N GLN A 269 -5.12 34.73 19.36
CA GLN A 269 -5.90 33.73 18.65
C GLN A 269 -6.35 34.30 17.31
N GLY A 270 -5.91 33.68 16.21
CA GLY A 270 -6.41 33.93 14.86
C GLY A 270 -7.70 33.15 14.61
N LYS A 271 -8.39 33.49 13.52
CA LYS A 271 -9.53 32.70 13.04
C LYS A 271 -9.00 31.78 11.94
N PRO A 272 -9.16 30.44 12.05
CA PRO A 272 -8.75 29.56 10.96
C PRO A 272 -9.48 29.96 9.68
N PRO A 273 -8.84 29.80 8.50
CA PRO A 273 -9.51 30.01 7.23
C PRO A 273 -10.79 29.17 7.16
N GLU A 274 -11.84 29.71 6.54
CA GLU A 274 -13.07 28.94 6.35
C GLU A 274 -12.76 27.69 5.54
N PRO A 275 -13.15 26.48 6.02
CA PRO A 275 -12.88 25.25 5.29
C PRO A 275 -13.63 25.26 3.96
N ARG A 276 -13.09 24.54 2.96
CA ARG A 276 -13.80 24.27 1.70
C ARG A 276 -15.14 23.59 2.03
N LYS A 277 -16.22 24.10 1.44
CA LYS A 277 -17.60 23.62 1.65
C LYS A 277 -18.18 23.18 0.31
N ASP A 278 -18.95 22.10 0.36
CA ASP A 278 -19.79 21.67 -0.75
C ASP A 278 -21.14 22.41 -0.67
N THR A 279 -21.33 23.38 -1.56
CA THR A 279 -22.47 24.30 -1.60
C THR A 279 -23.58 23.86 -2.54
N ALA A 280 -23.41 22.76 -3.27
CA ALA A 280 -24.35 22.33 -4.30
C ALA A 280 -25.75 22.10 -3.72
N GLU A 281 -26.79 22.55 -4.41
CA GLU A 281 -28.17 22.31 -3.98
C GLU A 281 -28.59 20.88 -4.33
N GLY A 282 -29.34 20.22 -3.44
CA GLY A 282 -29.87 18.87 -3.65
C GLY A 282 -28.88 17.74 -3.32
N PRO A 283 -29.04 16.56 -3.94
CA PRO A 283 -28.18 15.40 -3.69
C PRO A 283 -26.71 15.68 -4.02
N LYS A 284 -25.82 15.32 -3.11
CA LYS A 284 -24.36 15.51 -3.23
C LYS A 284 -23.72 14.33 -3.93
N ARG A 285 -22.60 14.51 -4.64
CA ARG A 285 -21.95 13.40 -5.36
C ARG A 285 -21.41 12.30 -4.43
N VAL A 286 -21.04 11.17 -5.02
CA VAL A 286 -20.23 10.11 -4.40
C VAL A 286 -18.89 10.01 -5.12
N GLU A 287 -17.80 9.98 -4.36
CA GLU A 287 -16.47 9.71 -4.93
C GLU A 287 -16.23 8.20 -5.06
N LEU A 288 -15.88 7.75 -6.26
CA LEU A 288 -15.73 6.33 -6.59
C LEU A 288 -14.27 5.94 -6.93
N HIS A 289 -13.36 6.91 -7.00
CA HIS A 289 -11.96 6.70 -7.35
C HIS A 289 -11.06 7.54 -6.42
N LEU A 290 -10.47 6.89 -5.42
CA LEU A 290 -9.72 7.56 -4.36
C LEU A 290 -8.57 6.70 -3.85
N HIS A 291 -7.40 7.33 -3.77
CA HIS A 291 -6.15 6.79 -3.29
C HIS A 291 -5.83 7.34 -1.90
N THR A 292 -5.37 6.44 -1.02
CA THR A 292 -4.94 6.75 0.34
C THR A 292 -3.42 6.69 0.45
N LYS A 293 -2.89 7.00 1.63
CA LYS A 293 -1.49 6.72 2.00
C LYS A 293 -1.04 5.28 1.71
N MET A 294 -1.94 4.32 1.49
CA MET A 294 -1.60 2.94 1.12
C MET A 294 -1.31 2.73 -0.38
N SER A 295 -1.64 3.69 -1.24
CA SER A 295 -1.12 3.77 -2.61
C SER A 295 0.35 4.18 -2.59
N SER A 296 1.21 3.17 -2.74
CA SER A 296 2.62 3.22 -2.36
C SER A 296 3.38 4.38 -3.03
N MET A 297 3.87 5.31 -2.20
CA MET A 297 4.66 6.47 -2.63
C MET A 297 3.96 7.30 -3.74
N ASP A 298 2.63 7.42 -3.69
CA ASP A 298 1.84 8.16 -4.70
C ASP A 298 0.84 9.14 -4.06
N ALA A 299 0.00 8.65 -3.16
CA ALA A 299 -1.03 9.47 -2.51
C ALA A 299 -0.68 9.78 -1.04
N VAL A 300 -1.19 10.91 -0.56
CA VAL A 300 -1.00 11.40 0.81
C VAL A 300 -2.31 11.53 1.59
N THR A 301 -3.45 11.24 0.95
CA THR A 301 -4.78 11.27 1.57
C THR A 301 -4.86 10.37 2.79
N ASP A 302 -5.22 10.93 3.94
CA ASP A 302 -5.60 10.14 5.11
C ASP A 302 -7.07 9.69 5.01
N ILE A 303 -7.31 8.38 5.06
CA ILE A 303 -8.66 7.84 4.88
C ILE A 303 -9.64 8.36 5.93
N LYS A 304 -9.18 8.63 7.16
CA LYS A 304 -10.05 9.12 8.24
C LYS A 304 -10.48 10.55 7.97
N GLU A 305 -9.55 11.38 7.50
CA GLU A 305 -9.80 12.79 7.22
C GLU A 305 -10.73 12.96 6.01
N VAL A 306 -10.51 12.19 4.93
CA VAL A 306 -11.33 12.30 3.73
C VAL A 306 -12.76 11.79 3.95
N ILE A 307 -12.94 10.71 4.74
CA ILE A 307 -14.26 10.23 5.17
C ILE A 307 -14.99 11.30 6.00
N GLN A 308 -14.30 11.94 6.95
CA GLN A 308 -14.87 13.03 7.75
C GLN A 308 -15.24 14.22 6.88
N ARG A 309 -14.42 14.55 5.87
CA ARG A 309 -14.71 15.64 4.92
C ARG A 309 -15.94 15.30 4.08
N ALA A 310 -16.02 14.09 3.53
CA ALA A 310 -17.16 13.63 2.74
C ALA A 310 -18.47 13.69 3.55
N ALA A 311 -18.44 13.21 4.79
CA ALA A 311 -19.57 13.33 5.71
C ALA A 311 -19.95 14.79 6.00
N SER A 312 -18.95 15.66 6.20
CA SER A 312 -19.19 17.11 6.43
C SER A 312 -19.80 17.82 5.22
N TRP A 313 -19.52 17.32 4.00
CA TRP A 313 -20.07 17.80 2.74
C TRP A 313 -21.43 17.18 2.39
N GLY A 314 -21.91 16.21 3.16
CA GLY A 314 -23.19 15.53 2.94
C GLY A 314 -23.14 14.48 1.83
N HIS A 315 -21.95 13.98 1.47
CA HIS A 315 -21.81 12.87 0.53
C HIS A 315 -22.36 11.59 1.19
N PRO A 316 -23.22 10.79 0.53
CA PRO A 316 -23.86 9.64 1.16
C PRO A 316 -22.96 8.40 1.24
N ALA A 317 -21.96 8.33 0.37
CA ALA A 317 -21.00 7.24 0.28
C ALA A 317 -19.62 7.76 -0.17
N ILE A 318 -18.59 6.96 0.03
CA ILE A 318 -17.23 7.20 -0.49
C ILE A 318 -16.55 5.86 -0.78
N ALA A 319 -15.77 5.79 -1.86
CA ALA A 319 -14.97 4.61 -2.19
C ALA A 319 -13.51 4.74 -1.77
N ILE A 320 -12.87 3.58 -1.57
CA ILE A 320 -11.41 3.43 -1.47
C ILE A 320 -10.95 2.52 -2.60
N THR A 321 -9.95 2.93 -3.38
CA THR A 321 -9.48 2.23 -4.58
C THR A 321 -7.96 2.28 -4.72
N ASP A 322 -7.23 1.98 -3.64
CA ASP A 322 -5.76 2.02 -3.65
C ASP A 322 -5.14 1.12 -4.73
N HIS A 323 -3.94 1.50 -5.22
CA HIS A 323 -3.24 0.76 -6.26
C HIS A 323 -2.87 -0.66 -5.82
N GLY A 324 -3.60 -1.63 -6.38
CA GLY A 324 -3.36 -3.05 -6.22
C GLY A 324 -3.53 -3.60 -4.79
N VAL A 325 -3.96 -2.82 -3.78
CA VAL A 325 -3.97 -3.25 -2.38
C VAL A 325 -5.23 -2.85 -1.61
N CYS A 326 -5.55 -3.61 -0.55
CA CYS A 326 -6.70 -3.38 0.33
C CYS A 326 -6.32 -2.97 1.76
N HIS A 327 -5.11 -2.43 1.97
CA HIS A 327 -4.51 -2.32 3.31
C HIS A 327 -5.28 -1.44 4.29
N ASP A 328 -5.96 -0.38 3.82
CA ASP A 328 -6.66 0.56 4.70
C ASP A 328 -8.15 0.21 4.91
N PHE A 329 -8.62 -0.93 4.38
CA PHE A 329 -10.02 -1.35 4.49
C PHE A 329 -10.53 -1.40 5.95
N PRO A 330 -9.79 -1.96 6.93
CA PRO A 330 -10.24 -1.98 8.32
C PRO A 330 -10.38 -0.58 8.94
N THR A 331 -9.46 0.33 8.61
CA THR A 331 -9.49 1.72 9.05
C THR A 331 -10.67 2.46 8.42
N ALA A 332 -10.86 2.29 7.11
CA ALA A 332 -11.93 2.89 6.33
C ALA A 332 -13.31 2.48 6.88
N TYR A 333 -13.52 1.18 7.12
CA TYR A 333 -14.75 0.66 7.72
C TYR A 333 -15.07 1.31 9.06
N SER A 334 -14.09 1.34 9.96
CA SER A 334 -14.26 1.89 11.30
C SER A 334 -14.55 3.40 11.27
N ALA A 335 -13.87 4.14 10.39
CA ALA A 335 -14.05 5.57 10.21
C ALA A 335 -15.42 5.90 9.59
N ALA A 336 -15.81 5.18 8.54
CA ALA A 336 -17.08 5.37 7.85
C ALA A 336 -18.28 5.08 8.76
N LYS A 337 -18.22 3.97 9.52
CA LYS A 337 -19.25 3.63 10.51
C LYS A 337 -19.40 4.69 11.60
N LYS A 338 -18.29 5.27 12.06
CA LYS A 338 -18.30 6.38 13.03
C LYS A 338 -18.87 7.67 12.44
N ALA A 339 -18.61 7.94 11.17
CA ALA A 339 -19.10 9.12 10.45
C ALA A 339 -20.54 8.99 9.94
N GLY A 340 -21.09 7.76 9.90
CA GLY A 340 -22.44 7.49 9.38
C GLY A 340 -22.56 7.58 7.86
N ILE A 341 -21.46 7.33 7.14
CA ILE A 341 -21.40 7.32 5.67
C ILE A 341 -21.14 5.90 5.17
N GLN A 342 -21.69 5.53 4.00
CA GLN A 342 -21.43 4.23 3.40
C GLN A 342 -19.99 4.14 2.87
N MET A 343 -19.30 3.03 3.16
CA MET A 343 -17.98 2.73 2.61
C MET A 343 -18.10 1.77 1.42
N ILE A 344 -17.55 2.15 0.28
CA ILE A 344 -17.44 1.30 -0.90
C ILE A 344 -16.01 0.76 -0.99
N PHE A 345 -15.84 -0.55 -0.92
CA PHE A 345 -14.53 -1.19 -0.94
C PHE A 345 -14.13 -1.55 -2.36
N GLY A 346 -12.96 -1.09 -2.79
CA GLY A 346 -12.42 -1.41 -4.10
C GLY A 346 -10.89 -1.30 -4.18
N VAL A 347 -10.37 -1.58 -5.37
CA VAL A 347 -8.95 -1.51 -5.70
C VAL A 347 -8.82 -0.97 -7.11
N GLU A 348 -7.86 -0.07 -7.33
CA GLU A 348 -7.38 0.18 -8.68
C GLU A 348 -6.35 -0.89 -9.03
N ALA A 349 -6.80 -1.87 -9.80
CA ALA A 349 -6.02 -3.02 -10.20
C ALA A 349 -5.09 -2.68 -11.36
N TYR A 350 -3.85 -3.17 -11.29
CA TYR A 350 -3.04 -3.32 -12.47
C TYR A 350 -3.57 -4.51 -13.26
N PHE A 351 -4.08 -4.26 -14.46
CA PHE A 351 -4.83 -5.23 -15.24
C PHE A 351 -4.14 -5.51 -16.58
N VAL A 352 -4.24 -6.76 -17.03
CA VAL A 352 -3.85 -7.15 -18.39
C VAL A 352 -4.99 -7.89 -19.04
N ASN A 353 -5.42 -7.40 -20.21
CA ASN A 353 -6.32 -8.13 -21.06
C ASN A 353 -5.58 -9.30 -21.72
N ASP A 354 -5.80 -10.52 -21.22
CA ASP A 354 -5.23 -11.77 -21.73
C ASP A 354 -6.22 -12.58 -22.58
N VAL A 355 -7.43 -12.06 -22.78
CA VAL A 355 -8.53 -12.72 -23.50
C VAL A 355 -8.61 -12.18 -24.93
N ASP A 356 -8.79 -10.88 -25.10
CA ASP A 356 -9.18 -10.29 -26.40
C ASP A 356 -8.52 -8.92 -26.69
N ASP A 357 -7.34 -8.65 -26.13
CA ASP A 357 -6.59 -7.38 -26.31
C ASP A 357 -6.19 -7.12 -27.77
N MET A 358 -5.74 -8.17 -28.47
CA MET A 358 -5.38 -8.14 -29.89
C MET A 358 -6.01 -9.36 -30.57
N PRO A 359 -7.29 -9.27 -30.99
CA PRO A 359 -7.95 -10.37 -31.67
C PRO A 359 -7.27 -10.64 -33.01
N ALA A 360 -7.12 -11.92 -33.33
CA ALA A 360 -6.60 -12.39 -34.61
C ALA A 360 -7.64 -12.33 -35.73
N VAL A 361 -8.92 -12.31 -35.39
CA VAL A 361 -10.01 -12.13 -36.34
C VAL A 361 -10.93 -11.02 -35.82
N ARG A 362 -11.26 -10.05 -36.66
CA ARG A 362 -12.24 -8.99 -36.37
C ARG A 362 -13.45 -9.20 -37.26
N GLY A 363 -14.67 -9.17 -36.71
CA GLY A 363 -15.90 -9.50 -37.43
C GLY A 363 -16.41 -10.92 -37.17
N ASP A 364 -17.60 -11.23 -37.67
CA ASP A 364 -18.37 -12.43 -37.27
C ASP A 364 -18.42 -13.53 -38.33
N LEU A 365 -17.81 -13.34 -39.50
CA LEU A 365 -17.85 -14.34 -40.58
C LEU A 365 -16.92 -15.52 -40.27
N ASP A 366 -17.52 -16.70 -40.06
CA ASP A 366 -16.78 -17.96 -39.89
C ASP A 366 -16.38 -18.55 -41.26
N ALA A 367 -15.39 -17.95 -41.91
CA ALA A 367 -14.90 -18.40 -43.22
C ALA A 367 -13.94 -19.60 -43.11
N ASP A 368 -14.05 -20.52 -44.08
CA ASP A 368 -13.17 -21.69 -44.24
C ASP A 368 -11.80 -21.28 -44.79
N PHE A 369 -10.72 -21.90 -44.31
CA PHE A 369 -9.35 -21.56 -44.69
C PHE A 369 -9.03 -21.78 -46.18
N HIS A 370 -9.74 -22.68 -46.87
CA HIS A 370 -9.58 -22.90 -48.30
C HIS A 370 -10.38 -21.89 -49.16
N GLY A 371 -11.17 -21.03 -48.51
CA GLY A 371 -11.94 -19.97 -49.16
C GLY A 371 -11.08 -18.87 -49.79
N GLU A 372 -11.75 -17.84 -50.31
CA GLU A 372 -11.09 -16.66 -50.86
C GLU A 372 -10.88 -15.58 -49.81
N TYR A 373 -9.64 -15.10 -49.70
CA TYR A 373 -9.26 -14.01 -48.80
C TYR A 373 -8.60 -12.91 -49.60
N VAL A 374 -8.89 -11.65 -49.27
CA VAL A 374 -8.20 -10.49 -49.85
C VAL A 374 -7.15 -10.01 -48.87
N CYS A 375 -5.89 -10.33 -49.15
CA CYS A 375 -4.77 -9.84 -48.37
C CYS A 375 -4.42 -8.44 -48.86
N PHE A 376 -4.31 -7.46 -47.96
CA PHE A 376 -4.06 -6.07 -48.35
C PHE A 376 -3.14 -5.36 -47.37
N ASP A 377 -2.58 -4.25 -47.83
CA ASP A 377 -1.71 -3.36 -47.08
C ASP A 377 -1.89 -1.93 -47.60
N LEU A 378 -1.66 -0.93 -46.75
CA LEU A 378 -1.82 0.48 -47.07
C LEU A 378 -0.56 1.28 -46.77
N GLU A 379 -0.20 2.16 -47.72
CA GLU A 379 0.70 3.27 -47.43
C GLU A 379 -0.11 4.54 -47.16
N THR A 380 0.36 5.37 -46.24
CA THR A 380 -0.41 6.48 -45.69
C THR A 380 0.47 7.70 -45.42
N THR A 381 -0.12 8.89 -45.32
CA THR A 381 0.62 10.13 -45.00
C THR A 381 1.08 10.21 -43.53
N GLY A 382 0.73 9.24 -42.70
CA GLY A 382 1.02 9.20 -41.27
C GLY A 382 0.29 8.05 -40.59
N LEU A 383 0.20 8.04 -39.26
CA LEU A 383 -0.30 6.88 -38.50
C LEU A 383 -1.73 7.04 -37.96
N ASP A 384 -2.35 8.21 -38.10
CA ASP A 384 -3.66 8.52 -37.53
C ASP A 384 -4.74 8.54 -38.62
N ALA A 385 -5.59 7.52 -38.69
CA ALA A 385 -6.63 7.41 -39.72
C ALA A 385 -7.58 8.62 -39.80
N ARG A 386 -7.77 9.40 -38.72
CA ARG A 386 -8.61 10.60 -38.73
C ARG A 386 -7.90 11.82 -39.30
N LYS A 387 -6.59 11.93 -39.11
CA LYS A 387 -5.80 13.09 -39.55
C LYS A 387 -5.12 12.83 -40.89
N ASP A 388 -4.59 11.63 -41.06
CA ASP A 388 -3.85 11.17 -42.22
C ASP A 388 -4.79 10.53 -43.27
N VAL A 389 -4.25 10.29 -44.46
CA VAL A 389 -4.97 9.69 -45.59
C VAL A 389 -4.09 8.67 -46.30
N ILE A 390 -4.71 7.84 -47.14
CA ILE A 390 -4.08 6.77 -47.88
C ILE A 390 -3.30 7.36 -49.07
N THR A 391 -2.13 6.81 -49.38
CA THR A 391 -1.30 7.16 -50.56
C THR A 391 -1.16 6.01 -51.55
N GLU A 392 -1.24 4.75 -51.09
CA GLU A 392 -1.26 3.55 -51.94
C GLU A 392 -2.14 2.47 -51.29
N ILE A 393 -2.90 1.74 -52.11
CA ILE A 393 -3.61 0.51 -51.71
C ILE A 393 -3.05 -0.63 -52.54
N GLY A 394 -2.58 -1.68 -51.88
CA GLY A 394 -2.17 -2.94 -52.51
C GLY A 394 -2.98 -4.09 -51.95
N ALA A 395 -3.49 -4.96 -52.81
CA ALA A 395 -4.23 -6.15 -52.40
C ALA A 395 -4.06 -7.32 -53.37
N VAL A 396 -4.08 -8.54 -52.84
CA VAL A 396 -4.00 -9.78 -53.62
C VAL A 396 -5.02 -10.79 -53.10
N VAL A 397 -5.54 -11.63 -54.00
CA VAL A 397 -6.45 -12.72 -53.59
C VAL A 397 -5.65 -13.99 -53.28
N TYR A 398 -5.92 -14.53 -52.11
CA TYR A 398 -5.54 -15.87 -51.68
C TYR A 398 -6.74 -16.82 -51.90
N ARG A 399 -6.50 -18.02 -52.44
CA ARG A 399 -7.52 -19.08 -52.62
C ARG A 399 -6.86 -20.45 -52.49
N ASP A 400 -7.44 -21.35 -51.69
CA ASP A 400 -7.01 -22.75 -51.54
C ASP A 400 -5.49 -22.92 -51.32
N GLY A 401 -4.95 -22.24 -50.30
CA GLY A 401 -3.53 -22.36 -49.95
C GLY A 401 -2.56 -21.78 -50.99
N LYS A 402 -3.03 -20.96 -51.94
CA LYS A 402 -2.22 -20.34 -52.99
C LYS A 402 -2.55 -18.86 -53.15
N VAL A 403 -1.51 -18.08 -53.41
CA VAL A 403 -1.65 -16.69 -53.89
C VAL A 403 -2.03 -16.76 -55.36
N THR A 404 -3.08 -16.04 -55.76
CA THR A 404 -3.57 -16.00 -57.14
C THR A 404 -2.96 -14.82 -57.91
N ASP A 405 -3.14 -14.80 -59.23
CA ASP A 405 -2.77 -13.66 -60.07
C ASP A 405 -3.79 -12.49 -60.00
N GLU A 406 -4.86 -12.61 -59.20
CA GLU A 406 -5.84 -11.53 -58.98
C GLU A 406 -5.25 -10.48 -58.02
N VAL A 407 -4.78 -9.36 -58.59
CA VAL A 407 -4.12 -8.26 -57.87
C VAL A 407 -4.85 -6.94 -58.08
N PHE A 408 -4.96 -6.14 -57.02
CA PHE A 408 -5.41 -4.75 -57.04
C PHE A 408 -4.30 -3.85 -56.51
N SER A 409 -3.96 -2.81 -57.25
CA SER A 409 -2.92 -1.84 -56.86
C SER A 409 -3.30 -0.48 -57.40
N THR A 410 -3.36 0.54 -56.54
CA THR A 410 -3.64 1.91 -56.95
C THR A 410 -2.91 2.89 -56.05
N PHE A 411 -2.32 3.92 -56.64
CA PHE A 411 -2.00 5.13 -55.87
C PHE A 411 -3.29 5.86 -55.52
N VAL A 412 -3.22 6.70 -54.51
CA VAL A 412 -4.35 7.52 -54.06
C VAL A 412 -3.84 8.95 -53.90
N ASP A 413 -4.55 9.92 -54.45
CA ASP A 413 -4.22 11.33 -54.25
C ASP A 413 -4.54 11.71 -52.79
N PRO A 414 -3.53 12.07 -51.98
CA PRO A 414 -3.75 12.50 -50.60
C PRO A 414 -4.34 13.92 -50.51
N GLU A 415 -4.45 14.65 -51.64
CA GLU A 415 -4.87 16.04 -51.76
C GLU A 415 -4.05 17.01 -50.88
N ARG A 416 -2.84 16.58 -50.49
CA ARG A 416 -1.90 17.32 -49.65
C ARG A 416 -0.46 16.84 -49.90
N PRO A 417 0.56 17.66 -49.58
CA PRO A 417 1.94 17.21 -49.66
C PRO A 417 2.20 16.00 -48.75
N ILE A 418 2.88 14.99 -49.29
CA ILE A 418 3.33 13.84 -48.50
C ILE A 418 4.50 14.28 -47.59
N PRO A 419 4.44 14.01 -46.27
CA PRO A 419 5.54 14.37 -45.38
C PRO A 419 6.86 13.74 -45.79
N TYR A 420 7.96 14.50 -45.66
CA TYR A 420 9.28 14.06 -46.14
C TYR A 420 9.72 12.73 -45.50
N GLU A 421 9.47 12.53 -44.20
CA GLU A 421 9.80 11.27 -43.54
C GLU A 421 9.04 10.07 -44.11
N VAL A 422 7.78 10.27 -44.52
CA VAL A 422 6.94 9.23 -45.13
C VAL A 422 7.43 8.89 -46.53
N SER A 423 7.77 9.90 -47.33
CA SER A 423 8.34 9.69 -48.66
C SER A 423 9.70 8.98 -48.60
N GLN A 424 10.52 9.23 -47.56
CA GLN A 424 11.76 8.48 -47.33
C GLN A 424 11.52 7.02 -46.93
N LEU A 425 10.44 6.74 -46.20
CA LEU A 425 10.08 5.39 -45.76
C LEU A 425 9.49 4.55 -46.89
N THR A 426 8.50 5.12 -47.59
CA THR A 426 7.64 4.43 -48.57
C THR A 426 8.18 4.54 -50.00
N GLY A 427 9.05 5.52 -50.26
CA GLY A 427 9.47 5.87 -51.61
C GLY A 427 8.39 6.56 -52.46
N ILE A 428 7.19 6.81 -51.92
CA ILE A 428 6.10 7.49 -52.63
C ILE A 428 6.32 9.00 -52.58
N THR A 429 6.38 9.63 -53.75
CA THR A 429 6.56 11.08 -53.92
C THR A 429 5.26 11.74 -54.37
N ASP A 430 5.14 13.06 -54.15
CA ASP A 430 3.98 13.85 -54.62
C ASP A 430 3.76 13.73 -56.14
N ASP A 431 4.84 13.53 -56.92
CA ASP A 431 4.74 13.34 -58.37
C ASP A 431 4.11 11.99 -58.76
N MET A 432 4.25 10.95 -57.92
CA MET A 432 3.68 9.61 -58.18
C MET A 432 2.17 9.56 -57.94
N VAL A 433 1.67 10.32 -56.98
CA VAL A 433 0.23 10.37 -56.63
C VAL A 433 -0.53 11.41 -57.46
N LYS A 434 0.17 12.20 -58.27
CA LYS A 434 -0.42 13.26 -59.09
C LYS A 434 -1.34 12.69 -60.17
N GLY A 435 -2.64 12.98 -60.05
CA GLY A 435 -3.67 12.46 -60.97
C GLY A 435 -4.11 11.03 -60.66
N ALA A 436 -3.71 10.48 -59.50
CA ALA A 436 -4.27 9.26 -58.96
C ALA A 436 -5.75 9.47 -58.53
N PRO A 437 -6.53 8.40 -58.37
CA PRO A 437 -7.89 8.49 -57.84
C PRO A 437 -7.96 9.21 -56.50
N SER A 438 -9.05 9.93 -56.26
CA SER A 438 -9.34 10.51 -54.95
C SER A 438 -9.51 9.42 -53.88
N GLN A 439 -9.41 9.79 -52.61
CA GLN A 439 -9.66 8.88 -51.47
C GLN A 439 -10.98 8.12 -51.64
N ALA A 440 -12.04 8.83 -52.03
CA ALA A 440 -13.38 8.29 -52.22
C ALA A 440 -13.47 7.28 -53.37
N GLU A 441 -12.76 7.54 -54.47
CA GLU A 441 -12.74 6.63 -55.63
C GLU A 441 -11.90 5.39 -55.34
N ALA A 442 -10.71 5.54 -54.76
CA ALA A 442 -9.83 4.43 -54.44
C ALA A 442 -10.48 3.45 -53.45
N ILE A 443 -11.14 3.96 -52.40
CA ILE A 443 -11.84 3.12 -51.43
C ILE A 443 -13.00 2.37 -52.08
N ARG A 444 -13.80 3.02 -52.95
CA ARG A 444 -14.89 2.31 -53.67
C ARG A 444 -14.35 1.20 -54.57
N GLN A 445 -13.29 1.49 -55.33
CA GLN A 445 -12.64 0.49 -56.18
C GLN A 445 -12.10 -0.68 -55.37
N PHE A 446 -11.50 -0.40 -54.20
CA PHE A 446 -11.05 -1.45 -53.29
C PHE A 446 -12.21 -2.28 -52.74
N LEU A 447 -13.29 -1.67 -52.26
CA LEU A 447 -14.47 -2.40 -51.77
C LEU A 447 -15.13 -3.25 -52.87
N ASP A 448 -15.19 -2.72 -54.10
CA ASP A 448 -15.66 -3.45 -55.29
C ASP A 448 -14.75 -4.61 -55.67
N PHE A 449 -13.44 -4.51 -55.38
CA PHE A 449 -12.51 -5.63 -55.51
C PHE A 449 -12.72 -6.66 -54.40
N VAL A 450 -12.95 -6.24 -53.16
CA VAL A 450 -13.18 -7.12 -52.01
C VAL A 450 -14.45 -7.98 -52.19
N LYS A 451 -15.57 -7.39 -52.64
CA LYS A 451 -16.85 -8.11 -52.86
C LYS A 451 -17.35 -8.92 -51.66
N GLY A 452 -17.13 -8.42 -50.45
CA GLY A 452 -17.53 -9.09 -49.21
C GLY A 452 -16.67 -10.29 -48.81
N ARG A 453 -15.54 -10.55 -49.49
CA ARG A 453 -14.57 -11.57 -49.09
C ARG A 453 -13.87 -11.16 -47.78
N PRO A 454 -13.51 -12.12 -46.90
CA PRO A 454 -12.69 -11.83 -45.73
C PRO A 454 -11.38 -11.14 -46.12
N LEU A 455 -11.00 -10.14 -45.33
CA LEU A 455 -9.73 -9.43 -45.48
C LEU A 455 -8.63 -10.11 -44.67
N ALA A 456 -7.37 -9.87 -45.04
CA ALA A 456 -6.23 -10.20 -44.20
C ALA A 456 -5.14 -9.13 -44.31
N ALA A 457 -4.51 -8.78 -43.19
CA ALA A 457 -3.40 -7.84 -43.15
C ALA A 457 -2.46 -8.18 -41.98
N HIS A 458 -1.27 -7.58 -41.95
CA HIS A 458 -0.33 -7.72 -40.85
C HIS A 458 -0.42 -6.49 -39.96
N ASN A 459 -0.99 -6.63 -38.75
CA ASN A 459 -1.52 -5.52 -37.95
C ASN A 459 -2.81 -4.93 -38.53
N ALA A 460 -3.74 -5.79 -38.94
CA ALA A 460 -4.97 -5.43 -39.64
C ALA A 460 -5.83 -4.35 -38.96
N GLY A 461 -5.67 -4.12 -37.65
CA GLY A 461 -6.31 -2.99 -36.97
C GLY A 461 -5.93 -1.63 -37.55
N PHE A 462 -4.71 -1.49 -38.08
CA PHE A 462 -4.24 -0.28 -38.74
C PHE A 462 -4.91 -0.09 -40.10
N ASP A 463 -4.73 -1.05 -41.02
CA ASP A 463 -5.20 -0.93 -42.41
C ASP A 463 -6.72 -0.85 -42.51
N VAL A 464 -7.43 -1.72 -41.77
CA VAL A 464 -8.89 -1.69 -41.70
C VAL A 464 -9.37 -0.40 -41.04
N GLY A 465 -8.60 0.18 -40.12
CA GLY A 465 -8.90 1.46 -39.49
C GLY A 465 -8.97 2.61 -40.49
N PHE A 466 -8.01 2.70 -41.42
CA PHE A 466 -8.02 3.71 -42.49
C PHE A 466 -9.18 3.52 -43.47
N ILE A 467 -9.47 2.28 -43.88
CA ILE A 467 -10.62 1.98 -44.74
C ILE A 467 -11.94 2.33 -44.03
N ALA A 468 -12.09 1.96 -42.76
CA ALA A 468 -13.28 2.24 -41.96
C ALA A 468 -13.51 3.76 -41.81
N GLU A 469 -12.46 4.52 -41.53
CA GLU A 469 -12.55 5.98 -41.40
C GLU A 469 -12.88 6.64 -42.74
N GLY A 470 -12.27 6.21 -43.85
CA GLY A 470 -12.63 6.68 -45.17
C GLY A 470 -14.09 6.38 -45.54
N CYS A 471 -14.57 5.16 -45.26
CA CYS A 471 -15.97 4.78 -45.44
C CYS A 471 -16.91 5.66 -44.60
N ARG A 472 -16.54 5.94 -43.34
CA ARG A 472 -17.30 6.81 -42.44
C ARG A 472 -17.46 8.22 -43.00
N ARG A 473 -16.37 8.83 -43.51
CA ARG A 473 -16.42 10.16 -44.15
C ARG A 473 -17.33 10.21 -45.37
N MET A 474 -17.53 9.08 -46.03
CA MET A 474 -18.36 8.93 -47.21
C MET A 474 -19.80 8.48 -46.90
N GLY A 475 -20.11 8.18 -45.62
CA GLY A 475 -21.41 7.61 -45.23
C GLY A 475 -21.64 6.18 -45.73
N ILE A 476 -20.57 5.41 -45.97
CA ILE A 476 -20.65 4.01 -46.40
C ILE A 476 -20.51 3.10 -45.17
N PRO A 477 -21.47 2.20 -44.91
CA PRO A 477 -21.31 1.19 -43.86
C PRO A 477 -20.25 0.16 -44.27
N LEU A 478 -19.33 -0.15 -43.37
CA LEU A 478 -18.29 -1.16 -43.58
C LEU A 478 -18.55 -2.38 -42.69
N GLU A 479 -19.02 -3.47 -43.30
CA GLU A 479 -19.17 -4.78 -42.66
C GLU A 479 -18.16 -5.76 -43.28
N VAL A 480 -17.02 -5.94 -42.62
CA VAL A 480 -15.95 -6.84 -43.08
C VAL A 480 -15.46 -7.72 -41.95
N THR A 481 -15.04 -8.93 -42.30
CA THR A 481 -14.25 -9.78 -41.40
C THR A 481 -12.80 -9.74 -41.82
N ALA A 482 -11.89 -9.46 -40.89
CA ALA A 482 -10.47 -9.27 -41.17
C ALA A 482 -9.58 -10.14 -40.27
N VAL A 483 -8.66 -10.88 -40.89
CA VAL A 483 -7.64 -11.68 -40.23
C VAL A 483 -6.38 -10.85 -40.03
N ASP A 484 -5.86 -10.88 -38.81
CA ASP A 484 -4.63 -10.20 -38.42
C ASP A 484 -3.52 -11.21 -38.24
N THR A 485 -2.57 -11.20 -39.17
CA THR A 485 -1.47 -12.16 -39.14
C THR A 485 -0.46 -11.88 -38.04
N LEU A 486 -0.45 -10.68 -37.44
CA LEU A 486 0.46 -10.34 -36.34
C LEU A 486 0.15 -11.11 -35.04
N PRO A 487 -1.05 -11.04 -34.44
CA PRO A 487 -1.41 -11.84 -33.27
C PRO A 487 -1.40 -13.35 -33.57
N LEU A 488 -1.72 -13.77 -34.80
CA LEU A 488 -1.55 -15.16 -35.25
C LEU A 488 -0.08 -15.59 -35.22
N ALA A 489 0.81 -14.81 -35.85
CA ALA A 489 2.24 -15.07 -35.86
C ALA A 489 2.80 -15.09 -34.43
N GLN A 490 2.34 -14.17 -33.58
CA GLN A 490 2.64 -14.21 -32.16
C GLN A 490 2.26 -15.58 -31.62
N ALA A 491 0.99 -15.98 -31.68
CA ALA A 491 0.48 -17.23 -31.10
C ALA A 491 1.14 -18.52 -31.66
N LEU A 492 1.36 -18.60 -32.97
CA LEU A 492 1.94 -19.77 -33.66
C LEU A 492 3.47 -19.84 -33.56
N LEU A 493 4.15 -18.70 -33.38
CA LEU A 493 5.62 -18.60 -33.32
C LEU A 493 6.11 -17.99 -31.99
N PRO A 494 5.87 -18.65 -30.83
CA PRO A 494 6.21 -18.11 -29.50
C PRO A 494 7.69 -17.77 -29.29
N ASN A 495 8.57 -18.51 -29.95
CA ASN A 495 10.02 -18.42 -29.73
C ASN A 495 10.67 -17.27 -30.51
N LEU A 496 9.92 -16.60 -31.38
CA LEU A 496 10.42 -15.48 -32.16
C LEU A 496 10.42 -14.20 -31.29
N ALA A 497 11.55 -13.49 -31.27
CA ALA A 497 11.72 -12.33 -30.39
C ALA A 497 10.90 -11.09 -30.81
N LYS A 498 10.62 -10.97 -32.11
CA LYS A 498 9.85 -9.88 -32.73
C LYS A 498 9.04 -10.48 -33.88
N HIS A 499 7.84 -9.95 -34.10
CA HIS A 499 6.91 -10.47 -35.11
C HIS A 499 6.60 -9.45 -36.20
N LYS A 500 7.57 -8.61 -36.58
CA LYS A 500 7.41 -7.73 -37.75
C LYS A 500 7.29 -8.56 -39.04
N LEU A 501 6.62 -8.02 -40.05
CA LEU A 501 6.33 -8.70 -41.31
C LEU A 501 7.58 -9.37 -41.92
N ASP A 502 8.66 -8.59 -42.09
CA ASP A 502 9.96 -9.03 -42.62
C ASP A 502 10.59 -10.18 -41.80
N ILE A 503 10.52 -10.08 -40.47
CA ILE A 503 11.09 -11.08 -39.56
C ILE A 503 10.30 -12.39 -39.62
N VAL A 504 8.97 -12.30 -39.67
CA VAL A 504 8.10 -13.48 -39.74
C VAL A 504 8.24 -14.15 -41.11
N ALA A 505 8.26 -13.38 -42.19
CA ALA A 505 8.48 -13.87 -43.54
C ALA A 505 9.85 -14.59 -43.65
N GLY A 506 10.91 -13.99 -43.11
CA GLY A 506 12.24 -14.59 -43.06
C GLY A 506 12.27 -15.88 -42.24
N HIS A 507 11.56 -15.95 -41.11
CA HIS A 507 11.45 -17.15 -40.29
C HIS A 507 10.72 -18.30 -41.01
N LEU A 508 9.69 -17.97 -41.79
CA LEU A 508 8.91 -18.94 -42.56
C LEU A 508 9.59 -19.36 -43.88
N GLY A 509 10.72 -18.74 -44.24
CA GLY A 509 11.43 -19.02 -45.49
C GLY A 509 10.69 -18.54 -46.73
N LEU A 510 9.93 -17.45 -46.62
CA LEU A 510 9.17 -16.87 -47.73
C LEU A 510 10.08 -16.10 -48.70
N PRO A 511 9.64 -15.84 -49.96
CA PRO A 511 10.42 -15.07 -50.93
C PRO A 511 10.81 -13.68 -50.41
N ALA A 512 11.96 -13.17 -50.86
CA ALA A 512 12.36 -11.79 -50.58
C ALA A 512 11.42 -10.81 -51.31
N PHE A 513 11.03 -9.73 -50.62
CA PHE A 513 10.10 -8.71 -51.12
C PHE A 513 10.63 -7.31 -50.78
N ASN A 514 10.14 -6.29 -51.49
CA ASN A 514 10.50 -4.91 -51.20
C ASN A 514 9.55 -4.34 -50.14
N HIS A 515 9.99 -4.35 -48.88
CA HIS A 515 9.22 -3.80 -47.78
C HIS A 515 8.89 -2.31 -48.04
N HIS A 516 7.66 -1.89 -47.76
CA HIS A 516 7.10 -0.55 -48.05
C HIS A 516 6.60 -0.34 -49.49
N ARG A 517 6.19 -1.42 -50.15
CA ARG A 517 5.28 -1.36 -51.30
C ARG A 517 4.03 -2.15 -50.94
N ALA A 518 2.87 -1.49 -50.98
CA ALA A 518 1.62 -2.07 -50.48
C ALA A 518 1.27 -3.41 -51.15
N THR A 519 1.58 -3.59 -52.43
CA THR A 519 1.29 -4.85 -53.16
C THR A 519 2.21 -6.00 -52.78
N ASP A 520 3.48 -5.71 -52.47
CA ASP A 520 4.49 -6.71 -52.07
C ASP A 520 4.24 -7.17 -50.62
N ASP A 521 3.85 -6.24 -49.76
CA ASP A 521 3.52 -6.52 -48.36
C ASP A 521 2.20 -7.32 -48.27
N ALA A 522 1.17 -6.94 -49.05
CA ALA A 522 -0.06 -7.72 -49.21
C ALA A 522 0.19 -9.16 -49.71
N SER A 523 1.12 -9.33 -50.67
CA SER A 523 1.53 -10.65 -51.14
C SER A 523 2.20 -11.47 -50.04
N THR A 524 3.05 -10.83 -49.23
CA THR A 524 3.72 -11.47 -48.10
C THR A 524 2.71 -11.95 -47.05
N VAL A 525 1.68 -11.15 -46.75
CA VAL A 525 0.56 -11.57 -45.89
C VAL A 525 -0.12 -12.82 -46.46
N ALA A 526 -0.41 -12.85 -47.76
CA ALA A 526 -1.02 -14.01 -48.40
C ALA A 526 -0.13 -15.26 -48.30
N TYR A 527 1.18 -15.12 -48.49
CA TYR A 527 2.13 -16.21 -48.30
C TYR A 527 2.24 -16.67 -46.84
N MET A 528 2.06 -15.77 -45.87
CA MET A 528 2.05 -16.12 -44.43
C MET A 528 0.78 -16.88 -44.02
N LEU A 529 -0.37 -16.62 -44.63
CA LEU A 529 -1.60 -17.35 -44.33
C LEU A 529 -1.48 -18.84 -44.65
N VAL A 530 -0.78 -19.21 -45.73
CA VAL A 530 -0.60 -20.62 -46.14
C VAL A 530 -0.05 -21.49 -45.00
N PRO A 531 1.15 -21.24 -44.44
CA PRO A 531 1.67 -22.04 -43.34
C PRO A 531 0.89 -21.84 -42.03
N PHE A 532 0.27 -20.68 -41.80
CA PHE A 532 -0.51 -20.45 -40.58
C PHE A 532 -1.79 -21.25 -40.53
N PHE A 533 -2.61 -21.21 -41.59
CA PHE A 533 -3.82 -22.01 -41.70
C PHE A 533 -3.49 -23.50 -41.68
N LYS A 534 -2.48 -23.92 -42.44
CA LYS A 534 -2.01 -25.32 -42.41
C LYS A 534 -1.65 -25.80 -41.01
N ARG A 535 -0.91 -25.01 -40.22
CA ARG A 535 -0.58 -25.36 -38.83
C ARG A 535 -1.81 -25.37 -37.93
N LEU A 536 -2.73 -24.42 -38.08
CA LEU A 536 -3.98 -24.39 -37.32
C LEU A 536 -4.82 -25.66 -37.57
N GLU A 537 -4.85 -26.16 -38.80
CA GLU A 537 -5.53 -27.41 -39.17
C GLU A 537 -4.80 -28.63 -38.61
N GLU A 538 -3.52 -28.80 -38.97
CA GLU A 538 -2.76 -30.02 -38.70
C GLU A 538 -2.38 -30.17 -37.22
N GLU A 539 -2.02 -29.08 -36.55
CA GLU A 539 -1.54 -29.11 -35.16
C GLU A 539 -2.64 -28.84 -34.14
N HIS A 540 -3.75 -28.18 -34.54
CA HIS A 540 -4.77 -27.69 -33.61
C HIS A 540 -6.21 -28.03 -33.97
N GLY A 541 -6.47 -28.64 -35.13
CA GLY A 541 -7.82 -29.06 -35.55
C GLY A 541 -8.79 -27.89 -35.75
N ILE A 542 -8.28 -26.73 -36.13
CA ILE A 542 -9.08 -25.53 -36.45
C ILE A 542 -9.10 -25.39 -37.98
N TYR A 543 -10.30 -25.28 -38.57
CA TYR A 543 -10.51 -25.29 -40.02
C TYR A 543 -11.16 -23.99 -40.56
N SER A 544 -11.49 -23.06 -39.67
CA SER A 544 -12.23 -21.84 -40.00
C SER A 544 -11.85 -20.68 -39.07
N LEU A 545 -12.30 -19.47 -39.39
CA LEU A 545 -11.94 -18.25 -38.64
C LEU A 545 -12.53 -18.17 -37.23
N GLY A 546 -13.76 -18.65 -37.02
CA GLY A 546 -14.52 -18.49 -35.78
C GLY A 546 -13.78 -19.00 -34.53
N PRO A 547 -13.16 -20.19 -34.55
CA PRO A 547 -12.42 -20.71 -33.41
C PRO A 547 -11.08 -20.01 -33.11
N ILE A 548 -10.52 -19.24 -34.06
CA ILE A 548 -9.16 -18.68 -33.96
C ILE A 548 -9.00 -17.82 -32.72
N ASN A 549 -9.90 -16.86 -32.48
CA ASN A 549 -9.75 -15.92 -31.35
C ASN A 549 -9.74 -16.64 -30.00
N ARG A 550 -10.58 -17.66 -29.83
CA ARG A 550 -10.60 -18.50 -28.63
C ARG A 550 -9.27 -19.22 -28.44
N TRP A 551 -8.72 -19.77 -29.52
CA TRP A 551 -7.42 -20.45 -29.48
C TRP A 551 -6.28 -19.48 -29.19
N VAL A 552 -6.23 -18.31 -29.84
CA VAL A 552 -5.23 -17.26 -29.58
C VAL A 552 -5.29 -16.78 -28.13
N ALA A 553 -6.48 -16.57 -27.58
CA ALA A 553 -6.68 -16.24 -26.17
C ALA A 553 -6.06 -17.31 -25.25
N ALA A 554 -6.33 -18.60 -25.51
CA ALA A 554 -5.75 -19.69 -24.74
C ALA A 554 -4.22 -19.76 -24.85
N GLN A 555 -3.63 -19.43 -26.00
CA GLN A 555 -2.17 -19.33 -26.13
C GLN A 555 -1.60 -18.13 -25.38
N ASN A 556 -2.33 -17.00 -25.38
CA ASN A 556 -1.92 -15.78 -24.67
C ASN A 556 -1.91 -15.99 -23.15
N GLN A 557 -2.89 -16.69 -22.60
CA GLN A 557 -2.95 -17.05 -21.18
C GLN A 557 -1.75 -17.89 -20.73
N LYS A 558 -1.27 -18.81 -21.60
CA LYS A 558 -0.08 -19.63 -21.32
C LYS A 558 1.22 -18.82 -21.36
N ARG A 559 1.23 -17.68 -22.04
CA ARG A 559 2.42 -16.85 -22.19
C ARG A 559 2.50 -15.86 -21.03
N LYS A 560 3.50 -16.03 -20.17
CA LYS A 560 3.92 -15.02 -19.19
C LYS A 560 4.64 -13.84 -19.88
N GLY A 561 3.97 -13.24 -20.85
CA GLY A 561 4.50 -12.24 -21.78
C GLY A 561 4.53 -10.82 -21.21
N LYS A 562 5.34 -9.97 -21.87
CA LYS A 562 5.65 -8.57 -21.52
C LYS A 562 4.50 -7.58 -21.82
N ARG A 563 3.25 -7.90 -21.46
CA ARG A 563 2.12 -6.97 -21.67
C ARG A 563 2.20 -5.82 -20.68
N ARG A 564 1.93 -4.60 -21.17
CA ARG A 564 1.90 -3.40 -20.31
C ARG A 564 0.63 -3.48 -19.48
N ALA A 565 0.77 -3.39 -18.16
CA ALA A 565 -0.38 -3.28 -17.27
C ALA A 565 -1.11 -1.95 -17.51
N ARG A 566 -2.44 -2.00 -17.45
CA ARG A 566 -3.37 -0.88 -17.53
C ARG A 566 -4.12 -0.77 -16.22
N HIS A 567 -4.81 0.33 -15.97
CA HIS A 567 -5.62 0.47 -14.76
C HIS A 567 -7.04 -0.07 -14.96
N LEU A 568 -7.66 -0.50 -13.86
CA LEU A 568 -9.01 -1.04 -13.79
C LEU A 568 -9.55 -0.77 -12.39
N ILE A 569 -10.75 -0.18 -12.26
CA ILE A 569 -11.41 -0.10 -10.96
C ILE A 569 -12.23 -1.34 -10.72
N VAL A 570 -11.99 -1.99 -9.59
CA VAL A 570 -12.73 -3.17 -9.14
C VAL A 570 -13.40 -2.83 -7.81
N LEU A 571 -14.73 -2.73 -7.79
CA LEU A 571 -15.52 -2.47 -6.58
C LEU A 571 -16.21 -3.75 -6.10
N ALA A 572 -16.24 -3.97 -4.79
CA ALA A 572 -16.99 -5.05 -4.17
C ALA A 572 -18.46 -4.65 -3.97
N ARG A 573 -19.36 -5.38 -4.62
CA ARG A 573 -20.81 -5.17 -4.52
C ARG A 573 -21.40 -5.76 -3.23
N ASN A 574 -20.91 -6.93 -2.82
CA ASN A 574 -21.40 -7.72 -1.69
C ASN A 574 -20.24 -8.49 -1.03
N GLN A 575 -20.52 -9.24 0.05
CA GLN A 575 -19.48 -9.97 0.78
C GLN A 575 -18.76 -11.02 -0.08
N THR A 576 -19.47 -11.68 -1.01
CA THR A 576 -18.86 -12.59 -2.00
C THR A 576 -17.88 -11.85 -2.90
N GLY A 577 -18.27 -10.66 -3.37
CA GLY A 577 -17.39 -9.75 -4.11
C GLY A 577 -16.14 -9.36 -3.33
N LEU A 578 -16.28 -8.98 -2.06
CA LEU A 578 -15.14 -8.63 -1.21
C LEU A 578 -14.16 -9.80 -1.05
N ARG A 579 -14.69 -11.01 -0.83
CA ARG A 579 -13.88 -12.23 -0.78
C ARG A 579 -13.16 -12.51 -2.11
N ASN A 580 -13.86 -12.34 -3.23
CA ASN A 580 -13.27 -12.48 -4.57
C ASN A 580 -12.20 -11.41 -4.83
N LEU A 581 -12.41 -10.17 -4.37
CA LEU A 581 -11.43 -9.10 -4.45
C LEU A 581 -10.15 -9.45 -3.67
N TYR A 582 -10.28 -9.98 -2.44
CA TYR A 582 -9.12 -10.46 -1.67
C TYR A 582 -8.36 -11.57 -2.41
N LYS A 583 -9.09 -12.54 -2.97
CA LYS A 583 -8.51 -13.62 -3.78
C LYS A 583 -7.77 -13.10 -5.01
N LEU A 584 -8.35 -12.11 -5.73
CA LEU A 584 -7.73 -11.48 -6.90
C LEU A 584 -6.46 -10.72 -6.53
N VAL A 585 -6.50 -9.91 -5.45
CA VAL A 585 -5.34 -9.19 -4.93
C VAL A 585 -4.22 -10.16 -4.56
N SER A 586 -4.55 -11.27 -3.91
CA SER A 586 -3.56 -12.28 -3.55
C SER A 586 -2.95 -12.98 -4.74
N LYS A 587 -3.76 -13.43 -5.70
CA LYS A 587 -3.23 -14.04 -6.92
C LYS A 587 -2.36 -13.06 -7.73
N ALA A 588 -2.72 -11.79 -7.73
CA ALA A 588 -1.92 -10.74 -8.35
C ALA A 588 -0.53 -10.61 -7.69
N HIS A 589 -0.44 -10.72 -6.36
CA HIS A 589 0.82 -10.63 -5.62
C HIS A 589 1.65 -11.92 -5.64
N LEU A 590 1.00 -13.09 -5.64
CA LEU A 590 1.67 -14.39 -5.51
C LEU A 590 1.97 -15.05 -6.87
N GLU A 591 0.99 -15.07 -7.77
CA GLU A 591 1.06 -15.83 -9.03
C GLU A 591 1.41 -14.93 -10.24
N HIS A 592 0.97 -13.67 -10.22
CA HIS A 592 1.00 -12.75 -11.37
C HIS A 592 1.80 -11.46 -11.13
N PHE A 593 2.79 -11.49 -10.25
CA PHE A 593 3.66 -10.33 -9.98
C PHE A 593 4.63 -10.08 -11.13
N GLN A 594 4.43 -9.01 -11.90
CA GLN A 594 5.24 -8.73 -13.10
C GLN A 594 6.48 -7.88 -12.78
N ARG A 595 7.65 -8.32 -13.31
CA ARG A 595 8.94 -7.58 -13.33
C ARG A 595 9.39 -6.98 -12.00
N LYS A 596 8.97 -7.56 -10.88
CA LYS A 596 9.20 -7.01 -9.53
C LYS A 596 8.60 -5.60 -9.33
N GLN A 597 7.59 -5.21 -10.10
CA GLN A 597 7.09 -3.83 -10.13
C GLN A 597 5.59 -3.73 -9.78
N TYR A 598 4.73 -4.59 -10.31
CA TYR A 598 3.28 -4.49 -10.12
C TYR A 598 2.59 -5.86 -9.94
N PRO A 599 1.63 -5.98 -9.01
CA PRO A 599 0.75 -7.15 -8.89
C PRO A 599 -0.36 -7.06 -9.95
N VAL A 600 -0.33 -7.93 -10.96
CA VAL A 600 -1.24 -7.82 -12.13
C VAL A 600 -2.42 -8.81 -12.04
N MET A 601 -3.63 -8.34 -12.35
CA MET A 601 -4.84 -9.14 -12.50
C MET A 601 -5.14 -9.41 -13.99
N PRO A 602 -5.02 -10.65 -14.47
CA PRO A 602 -5.45 -11.01 -15.83
C PRO A 602 -6.98 -10.95 -15.98
N LYS A 603 -7.49 -10.54 -17.14
CA LYS A 603 -8.93 -10.52 -17.47
C LYS A 603 -9.59 -11.88 -17.26
N SER A 604 -8.95 -12.95 -17.71
CA SER A 604 -9.44 -14.32 -17.54
C SER A 604 -9.62 -14.72 -16.07
N LEU A 605 -8.71 -14.25 -15.20
CA LEU A 605 -8.78 -14.50 -13.76
C LEU A 605 -9.91 -13.68 -13.12
N ILE A 606 -10.09 -12.43 -13.55
CA ILE A 606 -11.19 -11.57 -13.10
C ILE A 606 -12.52 -12.21 -13.50
N ASP A 607 -12.68 -12.63 -14.76
CA ASP A 607 -13.91 -13.27 -15.24
C ASP A 607 -14.27 -14.52 -14.43
N ALA A 608 -13.26 -15.33 -14.06
CA ALA A 608 -13.45 -16.51 -13.21
C ALA A 608 -13.85 -16.19 -11.75
N ASN A 609 -13.66 -14.95 -11.29
CA ASN A 609 -13.99 -14.51 -9.92
C ASN A 609 -14.86 -13.24 -9.93
N ARG A 610 -15.59 -12.97 -11.03
CA ARG A 610 -16.32 -11.71 -11.25
C ARG A 610 -17.56 -11.58 -10.36
N GLU A 611 -18.06 -12.68 -9.82
CA GLU A 611 -19.25 -12.68 -8.99
C GLU A 611 -19.14 -11.68 -7.84
N GLY A 612 -20.13 -10.79 -7.73
CA GLY A 612 -20.17 -9.77 -6.69
C GLY A 612 -19.21 -8.59 -6.89
N LEU A 613 -18.55 -8.47 -8.05
CA LEU A 613 -17.68 -7.35 -8.38
C LEU A 613 -18.31 -6.43 -9.44
N LEU A 614 -17.91 -5.15 -9.44
CA LEU A 614 -18.21 -4.17 -10.48
C LEU A 614 -16.90 -3.66 -11.10
N MET A 615 -16.85 -3.61 -12.44
CA MET A 615 -15.70 -3.14 -13.20
C MET A 615 -15.94 -1.72 -13.72
N GLY A 616 -15.09 -0.77 -13.32
CA GLY A 616 -15.02 0.59 -13.85
C GLY A 616 -13.88 0.74 -14.85
N SER A 617 -14.06 1.56 -15.90
CA SER A 617 -13.04 1.72 -16.95
C SER A 617 -11.76 2.44 -16.52
N ALA A 618 -11.72 2.98 -15.30
CA ALA A 618 -10.59 3.67 -14.67
C ALA A 618 -10.16 4.95 -15.38
N CYS A 619 -8.96 5.42 -15.03
CA CYS A 619 -8.34 6.65 -15.51
C CYS A 619 -7.79 6.53 -16.94
N GLU A 620 -6.95 7.48 -17.32
CA GLU A 620 -6.32 7.53 -18.63
C GLU A 620 -5.30 6.40 -18.88
N ALA A 621 -4.83 5.75 -17.81
CA ALA A 621 -4.08 4.51 -17.89
C ALA A 621 -4.95 3.27 -18.15
N GLY A 622 -6.28 3.41 -18.15
CA GLY A 622 -7.25 2.36 -18.46
C GLY A 622 -7.28 1.95 -19.94
N GLU A 623 -7.79 0.74 -20.22
CA GLU A 623 -7.85 0.20 -21.60
C GLU A 623 -8.78 1.00 -22.50
N LEU A 624 -9.97 1.37 -22.02
CA LEU A 624 -10.93 2.12 -22.82
C LEU A 624 -10.41 3.53 -23.15
N PHE A 625 -9.91 4.27 -22.16
CA PHE A 625 -9.42 5.63 -22.37
C PHE A 625 -8.23 5.63 -23.34
N GLN A 626 -7.28 4.69 -23.20
CA GLN A 626 -6.19 4.54 -24.16
C GLN A 626 -6.70 4.23 -25.59
N ALA A 627 -7.76 3.45 -25.73
CA ALA A 627 -8.34 3.18 -27.04
C ALA A 627 -8.99 4.44 -27.66
N VAL A 628 -9.63 5.28 -26.84
CA VAL A 628 -10.18 6.59 -27.24
C VAL A 628 -9.07 7.55 -27.68
N VAL A 629 -7.99 7.65 -26.91
CA VAL A 629 -6.81 8.47 -27.23
C VAL A 629 -6.14 8.01 -28.53
N ARG A 630 -6.12 6.70 -28.80
CA ARG A 630 -5.64 6.14 -30.09
C ARG A 630 -6.62 6.31 -31.24
N HIS A 631 -7.77 6.94 -31.01
CA HIS A 631 -8.85 7.10 -31.99
C HIS A 631 -9.30 5.78 -32.62
N SER A 632 -9.36 4.72 -31.80
CA SER A 632 -9.79 3.39 -32.24
C SER A 632 -11.20 3.44 -32.86
N SER A 633 -11.52 2.45 -33.72
CA SER A 633 -12.82 2.38 -34.37
C SER A 633 -13.96 2.25 -33.35
N TRP A 634 -15.15 2.76 -33.71
CA TRP A 634 -16.31 2.71 -32.83
C TRP A 634 -16.69 1.28 -32.41
N ALA A 635 -16.54 0.31 -33.33
CA ALA A 635 -16.77 -1.11 -33.04
C ALA A 635 -15.78 -1.65 -31.98
N GLU A 636 -14.51 -1.25 -32.05
CA GLU A 636 -13.51 -1.64 -31.06
C GLU A 636 -13.78 -1.00 -29.69
N LEU A 637 -14.14 0.29 -29.67
CA LEU A 637 -14.54 0.98 -28.44
C LEU A 637 -15.74 0.28 -27.78
N LYS A 638 -16.78 -0.07 -28.55
CA LYS A 638 -17.94 -0.84 -28.05
C LYS A 638 -17.54 -2.18 -27.47
N ARG A 639 -16.67 -2.92 -28.16
CA ARG A 639 -16.20 -4.23 -27.69
C ARG A 639 -15.50 -4.12 -26.34
N ILE A 640 -14.60 -3.14 -26.20
CA ILE A 640 -13.88 -2.87 -24.94
C ILE A 640 -14.86 -2.44 -23.85
N ALA A 641 -15.69 -1.42 -24.12
CA ALA A 641 -16.64 -0.85 -23.16
C ALA A 641 -17.70 -1.87 -22.69
N SER A 642 -18.07 -2.83 -23.53
CA SER A 642 -19.07 -3.85 -23.21
C SER A 642 -18.73 -4.70 -21.98
N TRP A 643 -17.44 -4.91 -21.71
CA TRP A 643 -16.96 -5.73 -20.58
C TRP A 643 -17.03 -5.03 -19.22
N TYR A 644 -17.16 -3.70 -19.18
CA TYR A 644 -17.25 -2.92 -17.96
C TYR A 644 -18.68 -2.81 -17.46
N ASP A 645 -18.90 -2.66 -16.15
CA ASP A 645 -20.24 -2.44 -15.61
C ASP A 645 -20.63 -0.96 -15.66
N TYR A 646 -19.64 -0.07 -15.55
CA TYR A 646 -19.78 1.38 -15.70
C TYR A 646 -18.51 1.98 -16.31
N LEU A 647 -18.64 3.16 -16.92
CA LEU A 647 -17.51 3.87 -17.53
C LEU A 647 -17.15 5.11 -16.70
N GLU A 648 -15.87 5.47 -16.68
CA GLU A 648 -15.35 6.62 -15.96
C GLU A 648 -14.90 7.72 -16.90
N ILE A 649 -15.18 8.96 -16.50
CA ILE A 649 -14.59 10.17 -17.04
C ILE A 649 -13.99 10.99 -15.89
N GLN A 650 -12.97 11.78 -16.20
CA GLN A 650 -12.23 12.55 -15.21
C GLN A 650 -12.15 14.03 -15.61
N PRO A 651 -11.97 14.93 -14.62
CA PRO A 651 -11.66 16.33 -14.87
C PRO A 651 -10.55 16.51 -15.91
N LEU A 652 -10.66 17.54 -16.74
CA LEU A 652 -9.65 17.87 -17.75
C LEU A 652 -8.28 18.09 -17.10
N SER A 653 -8.28 18.63 -15.88
CA SER A 653 -7.07 18.84 -15.10
C SER A 653 -6.28 17.57 -14.78
N ASN A 654 -6.95 16.41 -14.66
CA ASN A 654 -6.28 15.13 -14.44
C ASN A 654 -5.45 14.74 -15.68
N ASN A 655 -5.96 15.08 -16.87
CA ASN A 655 -5.35 14.78 -18.16
C ASN A 655 -4.60 15.97 -18.77
N ALA A 656 -4.43 17.08 -18.04
CA ALA A 656 -3.75 18.27 -18.54
C ALA A 656 -2.29 17.99 -18.95
N TYR A 657 -1.68 16.93 -18.42
CA TYR A 657 -0.36 16.50 -18.84
C TYR A 657 -0.28 16.05 -20.30
N MET A 658 -1.41 15.62 -20.89
CA MET A 658 -1.48 15.19 -22.29
C MET A 658 -1.29 16.34 -23.28
N LEU A 659 -1.48 17.59 -22.82
CA LEU A 659 -1.22 18.82 -23.58
C LEU A 659 0.25 19.21 -23.57
N ARG A 660 1.06 18.59 -22.70
CA ARG A 660 2.49 18.89 -22.58
C ARG A 660 3.26 18.12 -23.65
N PRO A 661 4.17 18.78 -24.41
CA PRO A 661 4.97 18.10 -25.41
C PRO A 661 5.97 17.15 -24.74
N ASP A 662 6.13 15.96 -25.31
CA ASP A 662 7.16 15.02 -24.92
C ASP A 662 8.56 15.48 -25.36
N LYS A 663 9.59 14.66 -25.09
CA LYS A 663 10.98 14.95 -25.50
C LYS A 663 11.16 15.11 -27.02
N SER A 664 10.21 14.61 -27.81
CA SER A 664 10.19 14.69 -29.27
C SER A 664 9.34 15.85 -29.78
N GLY A 665 8.81 16.69 -28.89
CA GLY A 665 7.94 17.81 -29.22
C GLY A 665 6.50 17.41 -29.56
N ARG A 666 6.09 16.16 -29.30
CA ARG A 666 4.76 15.64 -29.62
C ARG A 666 3.85 15.70 -28.39
N THR A 667 2.63 16.17 -28.55
CA THR A 667 1.59 16.12 -27.51
C THR A 667 0.67 14.93 -27.74
N ILE A 668 0.04 14.43 -26.66
CA ILE A 668 -0.97 13.36 -26.75
C ILE A 668 -2.31 13.96 -27.19
N ALA A 669 -2.66 15.11 -26.61
CA ALA A 669 -3.82 15.91 -27.00
C ALA A 669 -3.35 17.25 -27.59
N ARG A 670 -4.09 17.77 -28.58
CA ARG A 670 -3.81 19.02 -29.29
C ARG A 670 -4.15 20.24 -28.46
N ASP A 671 -5.30 20.21 -27.80
CA ASP A 671 -5.86 21.29 -27.00
C ASP A 671 -6.85 20.75 -25.95
N GLU A 672 -7.36 21.64 -25.10
CA GLU A 672 -8.36 21.28 -24.09
C GLU A 672 -9.68 20.76 -24.69
N GLU A 673 -10.02 21.15 -25.93
CA GLU A 673 -11.24 20.67 -26.57
C GLU A 673 -11.11 19.19 -26.94
N GLU A 674 -9.94 18.74 -27.37
CA GLU A 674 -9.69 17.30 -27.61
C GLU A 674 -9.81 16.46 -26.32
N LEU A 675 -9.39 17.00 -25.17
CA LEU A 675 -9.63 16.35 -23.87
C LEU A 675 -11.13 16.23 -23.54
N ARG A 676 -11.92 17.27 -23.85
CA ARG A 676 -13.37 17.24 -23.70
C ARG A 676 -14.00 16.22 -24.64
N ASP A 677 -13.51 16.12 -25.87
CA ASP A 677 -13.99 15.17 -26.86
C ASP A 677 -13.70 13.72 -26.46
N PHE A 678 -12.58 13.44 -25.78
CA PHE A 678 -12.36 12.12 -25.18
C PHE A 678 -13.45 11.75 -24.17
N ASN A 679 -13.79 12.68 -23.27
CA ASN A 679 -14.88 12.47 -22.31
C ASN A 679 -16.25 12.34 -23.02
N ARG A 680 -16.55 13.19 -24.02
CA ARG A 680 -17.78 13.08 -24.82
C ARG A 680 -17.89 11.74 -25.54
N THR A 681 -16.78 11.24 -26.07
CA THR A 681 -16.72 9.93 -26.75
C THR A 681 -17.11 8.81 -25.79
N ILE A 682 -16.62 8.84 -24.54
CA ILE A 682 -16.97 7.85 -23.51
C ILE A 682 -18.45 7.97 -23.11
N VAL A 683 -18.98 9.19 -22.97
CA VAL A 683 -20.39 9.45 -22.68
C VAL A 683 -21.31 8.91 -23.77
N GLU A 684 -21.03 9.26 -25.03
CA GLU A 684 -21.79 8.78 -26.20
C GLU A 684 -21.77 7.24 -26.27
N LEU A 685 -20.60 6.64 -26.03
CA LEU A 685 -20.43 5.19 -26.05
C LEU A 685 -21.25 4.49 -24.96
N ALA A 686 -21.29 5.04 -23.75
CA ALA A 686 -22.05 4.44 -22.67
C ALA A 686 -23.56 4.59 -22.87
N HIS A 687 -24.02 5.74 -23.38
CA HIS A 687 -25.44 5.94 -23.70
C HIS A 687 -25.91 4.93 -24.74
N GLU A 688 -25.11 4.69 -25.78
CA GLU A 688 -25.44 3.69 -26.80
C GLU A 688 -25.46 2.25 -26.24
N LEU A 689 -24.59 1.93 -25.28
CA LEU A 689 -24.53 0.62 -24.63
C LEU A 689 -25.52 0.47 -23.45
N GLY A 690 -26.23 1.53 -23.06
CA GLY A 690 -27.10 1.55 -21.88
C GLY A 690 -26.34 1.35 -20.56
N LYS A 691 -25.11 1.86 -20.46
CA LYS A 691 -24.25 1.77 -19.27
C LYS A 691 -24.12 3.14 -18.58
N PRO A 692 -24.06 3.19 -17.24
CA PRO A 692 -23.84 4.46 -16.54
C PRO A 692 -22.40 4.96 -16.76
N VAL A 693 -22.29 6.29 -16.88
CA VAL A 693 -21.00 7.00 -16.83
C VAL A 693 -20.91 7.77 -15.52
N VAL A 694 -19.77 7.66 -14.85
CA VAL A 694 -19.51 8.37 -13.60
C VAL A 694 -18.30 9.29 -13.74
N ALA A 695 -18.44 10.50 -13.20
CA ALA A 695 -17.34 11.44 -13.10
C ALA A 695 -16.59 11.23 -11.78
N THR A 696 -15.33 10.80 -11.85
CA THR A 696 -14.50 10.48 -10.69
C THR A 696 -13.34 11.45 -10.53
N GLY A 697 -12.88 11.63 -9.29
CA GLY A 697 -11.85 12.61 -8.95
C GLY A 697 -10.41 12.12 -9.10
N ASP A 698 -10.21 10.80 -9.03
CA ASP A 698 -8.88 10.16 -8.91
C ASP A 698 -8.06 10.78 -7.77
N VAL A 699 -8.67 10.81 -6.58
CA VAL A 699 -8.22 11.65 -5.47
C VAL A 699 -6.92 11.09 -4.86
N HIS A 700 -5.86 11.90 -4.81
CA HIS A 700 -4.55 11.55 -4.23
C HIS A 700 -4.16 12.40 -3.02
N PHE A 701 -4.89 13.50 -2.77
CA PHE A 701 -4.71 14.38 -1.62
C PHE A 701 -6.01 15.13 -1.29
N LEU A 702 -6.10 15.73 -0.09
CA LEU A 702 -7.37 16.28 0.41
C LEU A 702 -7.68 17.67 -0.16
N ASP A 703 -6.75 18.60 0.00
CA ASP A 703 -6.92 20.00 -0.41
C ASP A 703 -5.87 20.39 -1.48
N PRO A 704 -6.16 21.36 -2.37
CA PRO A 704 -5.26 21.73 -3.48
C PRO A 704 -3.81 22.03 -3.06
N GLU A 705 -3.63 22.68 -1.92
CA GLU A 705 -2.33 22.98 -1.30
C GLU A 705 -1.49 21.76 -0.88
N ASP A 706 -2.09 20.58 -0.74
CA ASP A 706 -1.41 19.35 -0.35
C ASP A 706 -0.63 18.71 -1.52
N GLU A 707 -0.81 19.23 -2.73
CA GLU A 707 -0.15 18.78 -3.96
C GLU A 707 1.39 18.76 -3.82
N ILE A 708 1.95 19.71 -3.07
CA ILE A 708 3.40 19.80 -2.82
C ILE A 708 3.97 18.52 -2.19
N TYR A 709 3.20 17.84 -1.34
CA TYR A 709 3.68 16.60 -0.71
C TYR A 709 3.81 15.49 -1.75
N ARG A 710 2.88 15.42 -2.71
CA ARG A 710 2.94 14.48 -3.83
C ARG A 710 4.11 14.79 -4.77
N HIS A 711 4.38 16.06 -5.09
CA HIS A 711 5.56 16.44 -5.88
C HIS A 711 6.86 15.92 -5.24
N ILE A 712 6.98 16.03 -3.92
CA ILE A 712 8.14 15.53 -3.16
C ILE A 712 8.24 14.01 -3.31
N LEU A 713 7.14 13.26 -3.18
CA LEU A 713 7.12 11.81 -3.35
C LEU A 713 7.47 11.38 -4.79
N LEU A 714 6.86 12.00 -5.81
CA LEU A 714 7.12 11.70 -7.22
C LEU A 714 8.58 11.96 -7.60
N ASN A 715 9.18 13.02 -7.05
CA ASN A 715 10.61 13.29 -7.24
C ASN A 715 11.48 12.14 -6.70
N THR A 716 11.10 11.50 -5.57
CA THR A 716 11.86 10.33 -5.07
C THR A 716 11.80 9.12 -5.98
N LYS A 717 10.73 9.00 -6.80
CA LYS A 717 10.58 7.97 -7.84
C LYS A 717 11.32 8.32 -9.14
N GLY A 718 11.85 9.54 -9.27
CA GLY A 718 12.61 9.99 -10.44
C GLY A 718 11.74 10.44 -11.62
N PHE A 719 10.50 10.89 -11.36
CA PHE A 719 9.66 11.50 -12.38
C PHE A 719 10.24 12.87 -12.77
N GLU A 720 10.51 13.07 -14.06
CA GLU A 720 11.09 14.31 -14.59
C GLU A 720 10.13 15.50 -14.48
N ASP A 721 8.82 15.24 -14.51
CA ASP A 721 7.75 16.24 -14.41
C ASP A 721 7.12 16.31 -13.01
N ALA A 722 7.85 15.88 -11.97
CA ALA A 722 7.34 15.81 -10.61
C ALA A 722 6.77 17.14 -10.07
N ASP A 723 7.17 18.29 -10.61
CA ASP A 723 6.73 19.65 -10.21
C ASP A 723 5.60 20.22 -11.10
N ALA A 724 5.16 19.47 -12.11
CA ALA A 724 4.09 19.92 -12.98
C ALA A 724 2.73 19.82 -12.27
N PRO A 725 1.84 20.83 -12.40
CA PRO A 725 0.51 20.77 -11.80
C PRO A 725 -0.26 19.53 -12.24
N ASN A 726 -0.79 18.81 -11.26
CA ASN A 726 -1.68 17.67 -11.36
C ASN A 726 -2.66 17.68 -10.16
N PRO A 727 -3.71 18.53 -10.22
CA PRO A 727 -4.60 18.79 -9.09
C PRO A 727 -5.59 17.64 -8.87
N LEU A 728 -5.10 16.55 -8.27
CA LEU A 728 -5.85 15.36 -7.86
C LEU A 728 -6.39 15.48 -6.42
N TYR A 729 -6.90 16.65 -6.07
CA TYR A 729 -7.49 16.87 -4.74
C TYR A 729 -8.94 16.40 -4.67
N PHE A 730 -9.46 16.21 -3.45
CA PHE A 730 -10.85 15.85 -3.25
C PHE A 730 -11.77 17.02 -3.59
N ARG A 731 -12.42 17.00 -4.75
CA ARG A 731 -13.30 18.08 -5.24
C ARG A 731 -14.64 18.11 -4.48
N THR A 732 -15.36 19.23 -4.50
CA THR A 732 -16.78 19.32 -4.08
C THR A 732 -17.74 19.03 -5.24
N THR A 733 -19.02 18.77 -4.95
CA THR A 733 -20.05 18.57 -5.98
C THR A 733 -20.13 19.77 -6.92
N ASP A 734 -20.03 21.00 -6.40
CA ASP A 734 -20.02 22.24 -7.20
C ASP A 734 -18.81 22.34 -8.15
N GLU A 735 -17.64 21.94 -7.68
CA GLU A 735 -16.41 21.93 -8.48
C GLU A 735 -16.54 20.92 -9.63
N MET A 736 -17.05 19.72 -9.36
CA MET A 736 -17.26 18.70 -10.39
C MET A 736 -18.35 19.11 -11.40
N LEU A 737 -19.49 19.64 -10.95
CA LEU A 737 -20.54 20.10 -11.88
C LEU A 737 -20.03 21.22 -12.80
N ARG A 738 -19.20 22.13 -12.29
CA ARG A 738 -18.57 23.18 -13.10
C ARG A 738 -17.57 22.59 -14.08
N GLU A 739 -16.74 21.64 -13.64
CA GLU A 739 -15.75 20.96 -14.49
C GLU A 739 -16.39 20.27 -15.70
N PHE A 740 -17.53 19.60 -15.50
CA PHE A 740 -18.23 18.85 -16.56
C PHE A 740 -19.34 19.64 -17.27
N SER A 741 -19.45 20.95 -17.02
CA SER A 741 -20.52 21.79 -17.59
C SER A 741 -20.56 21.80 -19.13
N TYR A 742 -19.45 21.50 -19.81
CA TYR A 742 -19.37 21.39 -21.27
C TYR A 742 -20.14 20.20 -21.87
N LEU A 743 -20.64 19.27 -21.05
CA LEU A 743 -21.51 18.17 -21.45
C LEU A 743 -23.01 18.56 -21.50
N GLY A 744 -23.35 19.75 -21.01
CA GLY A 744 -24.73 20.18 -20.77
C GLY A 744 -25.18 19.87 -19.34
N GLU A 745 -26.13 20.65 -18.82
CA GLU A 745 -26.55 20.62 -17.41
C GLU A 745 -27.12 19.24 -16.98
N GLU A 746 -27.93 18.63 -17.84
CA GLU A 746 -28.53 17.31 -17.60
C GLU A 746 -27.46 16.21 -17.51
N THR A 747 -26.63 16.07 -18.55
CA THR A 747 -25.55 15.08 -18.58
C THR A 747 -24.53 15.30 -17.46
N ALA A 748 -24.17 16.56 -17.17
CA ALA A 748 -23.23 16.87 -16.08
C ALA A 748 -23.78 16.44 -14.72
N ARG A 749 -25.07 16.69 -14.46
CA ARG A 749 -25.74 16.21 -13.26
C ARG A 749 -25.80 14.68 -13.22
N GLU A 750 -26.15 14.06 -14.34
CA GLU A 750 -26.25 12.61 -14.48
C GLU A 750 -24.92 11.93 -14.10
N VAL A 751 -23.81 12.34 -14.71
CA VAL A 751 -22.51 11.69 -14.51
C VAL A 751 -21.87 12.04 -13.17
N VAL A 752 -22.10 13.25 -12.63
CA VAL A 752 -21.50 13.68 -11.36
C VAL A 752 -22.30 13.16 -10.16
N VAL A 753 -23.63 13.15 -10.23
CA VAL A 753 -24.49 12.89 -9.06
C VAL A 753 -25.30 11.61 -9.24
N ASP A 754 -26.14 11.54 -10.28
CA ASP A 754 -27.17 10.50 -10.34
C ASP A 754 -26.56 9.09 -10.59
N ASN A 755 -25.60 8.98 -11.50
CA ASN A 755 -24.88 7.74 -11.77
C ASN A 755 -23.90 7.37 -10.64
N THR A 756 -23.28 8.35 -9.95
CA THR A 756 -22.41 8.03 -8.80
C THR A 756 -23.21 7.46 -7.63
N HIS A 757 -24.44 7.94 -7.44
CA HIS A 757 -25.42 7.34 -6.51
C HIS A 757 -25.86 5.95 -6.94
N LEU A 758 -26.09 5.73 -8.24
CA LEU A 758 -26.47 4.43 -8.77
C LEU A 758 -25.41 3.36 -8.45
N ILE A 759 -24.13 3.66 -8.70
CA ILE A 759 -23.04 2.73 -8.38
C ILE A 759 -22.93 2.49 -6.87
N ALA A 760 -23.07 3.55 -6.06
CA ALA A 760 -23.08 3.41 -4.60
C ALA A 760 -24.22 2.51 -4.11
N ALA A 761 -25.42 2.67 -4.69
CA ALA A 761 -26.59 1.87 -4.36
C ALA A 761 -26.46 0.40 -4.82
N TRP A 762 -25.64 0.11 -5.83
CA TRP A 762 -25.32 -1.28 -6.18
C TRP A 762 -24.46 -1.96 -5.12
N CYS A 763 -23.65 -1.20 -4.37
CA CYS A 763 -22.79 -1.71 -3.32
C CYS A 763 -23.55 -1.82 -1.98
N GLY A 764 -23.43 -2.96 -1.30
CA GLY A 764 -24.01 -3.18 0.03
C GLY A 764 -23.14 -2.62 1.18
N ASP A 765 -23.64 -2.73 2.40
CA ASP A 765 -22.84 -2.54 3.62
C ASP A 765 -21.98 -3.79 3.86
N LEU A 766 -20.67 -3.66 3.69
CA LEU A 766 -19.73 -4.79 3.75
C LEU A 766 -18.90 -4.74 5.02
N ASN A 767 -18.61 -5.92 5.57
CA ASN A 767 -17.67 -6.05 6.66
C ASN A 767 -16.34 -6.60 6.15
N PRO A 768 -15.25 -5.80 6.11
CA PRO A 768 -13.96 -6.27 5.63
C PRO A 768 -13.29 -7.31 6.54
N LEU A 769 -13.74 -7.44 7.80
CA LEU A 769 -13.24 -8.43 8.75
C LEU A 769 -14.41 -9.03 9.56
N PRO A 770 -14.66 -10.35 9.50
CA PRO A 770 -15.77 -10.96 10.24
C PRO A 770 -15.63 -10.75 11.76
N ASN A 771 -16.77 -10.65 12.45
CA ASN A 771 -16.80 -10.47 13.90
C ASN A 771 -16.59 -11.80 14.63
N GLY A 772 -15.87 -11.76 15.75
CA GLY A 772 -15.65 -12.90 16.63
C GLY A 772 -14.33 -13.63 16.38
N LEU A 773 -14.03 -14.60 17.25
CA LEU A 773 -12.88 -15.48 17.10
C LEU A 773 -13.27 -16.75 16.34
N PHE A 774 -12.42 -17.16 15.41
CA PHE A 774 -12.56 -18.41 14.68
C PHE A 774 -11.38 -19.32 15.05
N ALA A 775 -11.62 -20.29 15.92
CA ALA A 775 -10.57 -21.20 16.39
C ALA A 775 -10.33 -22.35 15.40
N PRO A 776 -9.07 -22.77 15.17
CA PRO A 776 -8.78 -23.96 14.38
C PRO A 776 -9.21 -25.22 15.13
N LYS A 777 -9.26 -26.35 14.43
CA LYS A 777 -9.54 -27.67 15.02
C LYS A 777 -8.23 -28.41 15.29
N LEU A 778 -8.16 -29.07 16.45
CA LEU A 778 -7.11 -30.00 16.83
C LEU A 778 -7.76 -31.24 17.46
N GLU A 779 -7.28 -32.43 17.09
CA GLU A 779 -7.87 -33.70 17.55
C GLU A 779 -7.60 -33.90 19.05
N ASP A 780 -8.65 -34.27 19.82
CA ASP A 780 -8.63 -34.51 21.27
C ASP A 780 -7.93 -33.42 22.12
N SER A 781 -8.00 -32.14 21.70
CA SER A 781 -7.34 -31.02 22.40
C SER A 781 -7.83 -30.88 23.85
N GLU A 782 -9.13 -30.99 24.09
CA GLU A 782 -9.71 -30.96 25.44
C GLU A 782 -9.19 -32.11 26.32
N GLY A 783 -9.21 -33.34 25.79
CA GLY A 783 -8.80 -34.53 26.53
C GLY A 783 -7.31 -34.52 26.84
N GLU A 784 -6.49 -34.13 25.86
CA GLU A 784 -5.03 -34.01 26.03
C GLU A 784 -4.67 -32.94 27.05
N LEU A 785 -5.30 -31.75 26.98
CA LEU A 785 -5.07 -30.67 27.93
C LEU A 785 -5.41 -31.11 29.36
N LYS A 786 -6.57 -31.76 29.56
CA LYS A 786 -6.98 -32.33 30.85
C LYS A 786 -5.93 -33.31 31.40
N ARG A 787 -5.44 -34.23 30.57
CA ARG A 787 -4.44 -35.22 30.98
C ARG A 787 -3.11 -34.59 31.38
N LEU A 788 -2.62 -33.60 30.63
CA LEU A 788 -1.39 -32.88 30.94
C LEU A 788 -1.51 -32.11 32.26
N VAL A 789 -2.59 -31.34 32.42
CA VAL A 789 -2.82 -30.49 33.59
C VAL A 789 -2.91 -31.32 34.86
N TRP A 790 -3.79 -32.32 34.89
CA TRP A 790 -3.96 -33.17 36.07
C TRP A 790 -2.75 -34.07 36.31
N GLY A 791 -2.07 -34.52 35.25
CA GLY A 791 -0.83 -35.28 35.36
C GLY A 791 0.29 -34.49 36.06
N LYS A 792 0.51 -33.22 35.67
CA LYS A 792 1.50 -32.36 36.34
C LYS A 792 1.04 -31.97 37.75
N ALA A 793 -0.24 -31.68 37.97
CA ALA A 793 -0.78 -31.37 39.29
C ALA A 793 -0.51 -32.52 40.28
N LYS A 794 -0.80 -33.77 39.87
CA LYS A 794 -0.53 -34.96 40.70
C LYS A 794 0.94 -35.18 40.99
N ARG A 795 1.80 -34.95 40.00
CA ARG A 795 3.26 -35.06 40.15
C ARG A 795 3.85 -34.04 41.12
N LEU A 796 3.29 -32.82 41.16
CA LEU A 796 3.78 -31.74 42.02
C LEU A 796 3.16 -31.77 43.42
N TYR A 797 1.86 -32.05 43.52
CA TYR A 797 1.06 -31.88 44.74
C TYR A 797 0.52 -33.20 45.34
N GLY A 798 0.76 -34.35 44.71
CA GLY A 798 0.29 -35.66 45.16
C GLY A 798 -1.01 -36.12 44.50
N GLU A 799 -1.44 -37.36 44.74
CA GLU A 799 -2.66 -37.94 44.13
C GLU A 799 -3.94 -37.16 44.48
N GLU A 800 -3.94 -36.50 45.64
CA GLU A 800 -5.01 -35.61 46.11
C GLU A 800 -4.43 -34.19 46.31
N PRO A 801 -4.36 -33.37 45.24
CA PRO A 801 -3.85 -32.00 45.34
C PRO A 801 -4.65 -31.16 46.35
N PRO A 802 -4.02 -30.18 47.03
CA PRO A 802 -4.71 -29.27 47.94
C PRO A 802 -5.89 -28.56 47.27
N LYS A 803 -6.97 -28.33 48.03
CA LYS A 803 -8.20 -27.70 47.53
C LYS A 803 -7.96 -26.38 46.78
N ILE A 804 -7.04 -25.54 47.26
CA ILE A 804 -6.67 -24.28 46.59
C ILE A 804 -6.14 -24.48 45.16
N VAL A 805 -5.45 -25.59 44.90
CA VAL A 805 -4.91 -25.95 43.58
C VAL A 805 -6.03 -26.52 42.71
N THR A 806 -6.81 -27.45 43.26
CA THR A 806 -7.94 -28.11 42.57
C THR A 806 -8.99 -27.09 42.14
N ASP A 807 -9.46 -26.23 43.05
CA ASP A 807 -10.48 -25.21 42.78
C ASP A 807 -10.01 -24.24 41.69
N ARG A 808 -8.72 -23.85 41.71
CA ARG A 808 -8.14 -22.96 40.69
C ARG A 808 -8.04 -23.63 39.33
N ILE A 809 -7.55 -24.87 39.26
CA ILE A 809 -7.46 -25.64 38.00
C ILE A 809 -8.86 -25.84 37.40
N GLU A 810 -9.84 -26.26 38.19
CA GLU A 810 -11.20 -26.51 37.71
C GLU A 810 -11.86 -25.25 37.17
N THR A 811 -11.71 -24.12 37.86
CA THR A 811 -12.24 -22.83 37.43
C THR A 811 -11.62 -22.38 36.11
N GLU A 812 -10.29 -22.35 36.02
CA GLU A 812 -9.61 -21.93 34.79
C GLU A 812 -9.88 -22.87 33.61
N LEU A 813 -9.85 -24.19 33.85
CA LEU A 813 -10.06 -25.18 32.81
C LEU A 813 -11.50 -25.15 32.29
N HIS A 814 -12.49 -24.92 33.16
CA HIS A 814 -13.87 -24.69 32.75
C HIS A 814 -13.98 -23.49 31.81
N ASP A 815 -13.38 -22.35 32.18
CA ASP A 815 -13.40 -21.13 31.40
C ASP A 815 -12.69 -21.25 30.04
N ILE A 816 -11.57 -21.98 29.99
CA ILE A 816 -10.82 -22.25 28.77
C ILE A 816 -11.63 -23.14 27.82
N LEU A 817 -12.23 -24.21 28.33
CA LEU A 817 -12.98 -25.19 27.52
C LEU A 817 -14.31 -24.64 27.04
N MET A 818 -15.05 -23.91 27.88
CA MET A 818 -16.31 -23.27 27.50
C MET A 818 -16.13 -22.32 26.31
N ARG A 819 -14.96 -21.67 26.22
CA ARG A 819 -14.63 -20.72 25.15
C ARG A 819 -13.84 -21.34 23.99
N HIS A 820 -13.64 -22.66 24.00
CA HIS A 820 -12.86 -23.39 22.98
C HIS A 820 -11.41 -22.90 22.82
N TYR A 821 -10.79 -22.42 23.89
CA TYR A 821 -9.38 -21.99 23.89
C TYR A 821 -8.38 -23.13 24.09
N ASP A 822 -8.86 -24.35 24.33
CA ASP A 822 -8.03 -25.55 24.47
C ASP A 822 -7.15 -25.78 23.24
N VAL A 823 -7.62 -25.47 22.04
CA VAL A 823 -6.82 -25.59 20.83
C VAL A 823 -5.61 -24.65 20.87
N ILE A 824 -5.79 -23.39 21.27
CA ILE A 824 -4.68 -22.42 21.35
C ILE A 824 -3.67 -22.85 22.42
N TYR A 825 -4.16 -23.33 23.57
CA TYR A 825 -3.30 -23.87 24.64
C TYR A 825 -2.50 -25.09 24.18
N MET A 826 -3.16 -26.06 23.57
CA MET A 826 -2.50 -27.28 23.10
C MET A 826 -1.50 -27.01 21.98
N SER A 827 -1.78 -26.03 21.12
CA SER A 827 -0.87 -25.62 20.07
C SER A 827 0.39 -24.99 20.63
N ALA A 828 0.25 -24.07 21.60
CA ALA A 828 1.39 -23.52 22.32
C ALA A 828 2.19 -24.59 23.06
N GLN A 829 1.50 -25.54 23.72
CA GLN A 829 2.13 -26.64 24.44
C GLN A 829 2.95 -27.53 23.50
N LYS A 830 2.42 -27.91 22.34
CA LYS A 830 3.13 -28.72 21.35
C LYS A 830 4.35 -27.99 20.80
N LEU A 831 4.25 -26.68 20.52
CA LEU A 831 5.39 -25.87 20.09
C LEU A 831 6.50 -25.77 21.16
N VAL A 832 6.13 -25.62 22.44
CA VAL A 832 7.11 -25.62 23.54
C VAL A 832 7.78 -26.98 23.66
N GLN A 833 7.01 -28.07 23.63
CA GLN A 833 7.54 -29.42 23.76
C GLN A 833 8.49 -29.77 22.60
N ASP A 834 8.11 -29.44 21.37
CA ASP A 834 8.95 -29.63 20.19
C ASP A 834 10.30 -28.91 20.32
N SER A 835 10.30 -27.65 20.78
CA SER A 835 11.55 -26.91 21.05
C SER A 835 12.41 -27.59 22.12
N LEU A 836 11.80 -28.05 23.21
CA LEU A 836 12.52 -28.73 24.30
C LEU A 836 13.12 -30.06 23.84
N ASP A 837 12.39 -30.85 23.04
CA ASP A 837 12.87 -32.12 22.50
C ASP A 837 14.06 -31.95 21.54
N HIS A 838 14.13 -30.79 20.88
CA HIS A 838 15.27 -30.38 20.05
C HIS A 838 16.39 -29.67 20.84
N GLY A 839 16.29 -29.58 22.17
CA GLY A 839 17.32 -29.04 23.05
C GLY A 839 17.30 -27.52 23.21
N TYR A 840 16.22 -26.85 22.81
CA TYR A 840 16.06 -25.39 22.93
C TYR A 840 15.01 -25.04 23.99
N LEU A 841 15.46 -24.39 25.06
CA LEU A 841 14.56 -23.86 26.10
C LEU A 841 13.72 -22.68 25.58
N VAL A 842 12.48 -22.58 26.06
CA VAL A 842 11.52 -21.54 25.67
C VAL A 842 11.26 -20.62 26.86
N GLY A 843 11.46 -19.32 26.67
CA GLY A 843 11.18 -18.33 27.70
C GLY A 843 9.68 -18.02 27.80
N SER A 844 9.17 -17.93 29.02
CA SER A 844 7.79 -17.48 29.29
C SER A 844 7.63 -15.98 28.99
N ARG A 845 6.50 -15.57 28.41
CA ARG A 845 6.20 -14.16 28.12
C ARG A 845 4.70 -13.87 28.18
N GLY A 846 4.36 -12.61 28.44
CA GLY A 846 3.01 -12.11 28.28
C GLY A 846 2.06 -12.54 29.40
N SER A 847 0.77 -12.35 29.16
CA SER A 847 -0.26 -12.57 30.18
C SER A 847 -0.56 -14.04 30.48
N VAL A 848 -0.08 -14.98 29.65
CA VAL A 848 -0.29 -16.43 29.84
C VAL A 848 0.30 -16.95 31.16
N GLY A 849 1.31 -16.26 31.72
CA GLY A 849 1.87 -16.56 33.05
C GLY A 849 0.89 -16.42 34.21
N SER A 850 -0.29 -15.83 33.99
CA SER A 850 -1.37 -15.75 34.99
C SER A 850 -2.30 -16.97 35.03
N SER A 851 -2.10 -17.94 34.13
CA SER A 851 -2.89 -19.17 34.04
C SER A 851 -2.18 -20.35 34.71
N ILE A 852 -2.80 -20.93 35.74
CA ILE A 852 -2.30 -22.19 36.33
C ILE A 852 -2.40 -23.33 35.31
N VAL A 853 -3.42 -23.32 34.44
CA VAL A 853 -3.56 -24.33 33.39
C VAL A 853 -2.38 -24.28 32.44
N ALA A 854 -1.88 -23.09 32.08
CA ALA A 854 -0.69 -22.95 31.23
C ALA A 854 0.58 -23.45 31.91
N PHE A 855 0.74 -23.21 33.22
CA PHE A 855 1.85 -23.77 33.99
C PHE A 855 1.78 -25.30 34.05
N MET A 856 0.60 -25.84 34.29
CA MET A 856 0.38 -27.28 34.44
C MET A 856 0.50 -28.04 33.11
N SER A 857 0.17 -27.42 31.98
CA SER A 857 0.40 -27.99 30.65
C SER A 857 1.83 -27.83 30.15
N GLY A 858 2.65 -26.99 30.79
CA GLY A 858 4.05 -26.76 30.42
C GLY A 858 4.27 -25.66 29.39
N ILE A 859 3.28 -24.80 29.17
CA ILE A 859 3.40 -23.63 28.27
C ILE A 859 4.24 -22.52 28.93
N THR A 860 4.12 -22.37 30.25
CA THR A 860 4.86 -21.38 31.02
C THR A 860 5.50 -21.98 32.27
N GLU A 861 6.58 -21.36 32.72
CA GLU A 861 7.28 -21.67 33.97
C GLU A 861 6.73 -20.86 35.15
N VAL A 862 5.87 -19.87 34.91
CA VAL A 862 5.30 -19.01 35.95
C VAL A 862 4.13 -19.72 36.63
N ASN A 863 4.25 -20.00 37.92
CA ASN A 863 3.17 -20.56 38.72
C ASN A 863 2.30 -19.43 39.31
N ALA A 864 1.09 -19.28 38.79
CA ALA A 864 0.18 -18.19 39.17
C ALA A 864 -0.45 -18.32 40.58
N LEU A 865 -0.27 -19.46 41.26
CA LEU A 865 -0.81 -19.67 42.61
C LEU A 865 -0.21 -18.70 43.65
N PRO A 866 -0.87 -18.52 44.80
CA PRO A 866 -0.27 -17.80 45.93
C PRO A 866 1.06 -18.42 46.35
N PRO A 867 1.95 -17.65 47.02
CA PRO A 867 3.26 -18.14 47.43
C PRO A 867 3.11 -19.35 48.36
N HIS A 868 3.92 -20.38 48.15
CA HIS A 868 3.86 -21.62 48.92
C HIS A 868 5.15 -22.42 48.86
N TYR A 869 5.33 -23.29 49.85
CA TYR A 869 6.32 -24.37 49.80
C TYR A 869 5.72 -25.63 49.21
N ARG A 870 6.51 -26.38 48.43
CA ARG A 870 6.17 -27.74 47.97
C ARG A 870 7.33 -28.70 48.16
N CYS A 871 7.05 -29.87 48.73
CA CYS A 871 8.08 -30.88 48.97
C CYS A 871 8.25 -31.77 47.73
N PRO A 872 9.44 -31.84 47.10
CA PRO A 872 9.64 -32.68 45.92
C PRO A 872 9.50 -34.18 46.20
N ASN A 873 9.72 -34.60 47.45
CA ASN A 873 9.69 -36.01 47.87
C ASN A 873 8.28 -36.45 48.29
N CYS A 874 7.79 -35.98 49.45
CA CYS A 874 6.50 -36.42 50.01
C CYS A 874 5.28 -35.65 49.51
N LYS A 875 5.46 -34.67 48.59
CA LYS A 875 4.39 -33.84 47.99
C LYS A 875 3.59 -32.95 48.95
N HIS A 876 3.96 -32.92 50.24
CA HIS A 876 3.40 -31.96 51.18
C HIS A 876 3.56 -30.53 50.67
N SER A 877 2.49 -29.74 50.76
CA SER A 877 2.43 -28.35 50.31
C SER A 877 1.95 -27.43 51.43
N ASP A 878 2.54 -26.25 51.56
CA ASP A 878 2.24 -25.30 52.64
C ASP A 878 2.05 -23.87 52.09
N PHE A 879 0.80 -23.42 52.11
CA PHE A 879 0.37 -22.08 51.71
C PHE A 879 0.19 -21.12 52.90
N GLU A 880 0.14 -21.64 54.13
CA GLU A 880 -0.18 -20.83 55.33
C GLU A 880 1.06 -20.15 55.90
N THR A 881 2.23 -20.82 55.82
CA THR A 881 3.49 -20.20 56.21
C THR A 881 3.79 -18.97 55.36
N ALA A 882 3.47 -19.00 54.07
CA ALA A 882 3.60 -17.84 53.19
C ALA A 882 2.75 -16.63 53.63
N LYS A 883 1.49 -16.87 54.02
CA LYS A 883 0.60 -15.83 54.56
C LYS A 883 1.12 -15.26 55.87
N THR A 884 1.62 -16.13 56.74
CA THR A 884 2.19 -15.72 58.04
C THR A 884 3.44 -14.85 57.87
N LEU A 885 4.25 -15.13 56.86
CA LEU A 885 5.45 -14.35 56.53
C LEU A 885 5.14 -13.05 55.76
N GLY A 886 3.89 -12.83 55.33
CA GLY A 886 3.53 -11.68 54.48
C GLY A 886 4.25 -11.68 53.13
N ALA A 887 4.68 -12.85 52.63
CA ALA A 887 5.45 -12.95 51.40
C ALA A 887 4.56 -12.64 50.18
N GLY A 888 4.97 -11.68 49.35
CA GLY A 888 4.28 -11.35 48.11
C GLY A 888 4.57 -12.33 46.97
N CYS A 889 5.68 -13.06 47.05
CA CYS A 889 6.18 -13.98 46.03
C CYS A 889 6.89 -15.18 46.68
N GLY A 890 6.73 -16.37 46.10
CA GLY A 890 7.36 -17.60 46.56
C GLY A 890 8.88 -17.55 46.49
N ALA A 891 9.44 -16.88 45.49
CA ALA A 891 10.89 -16.72 45.34
C ALA A 891 11.53 -15.99 46.54
N ASP A 892 10.78 -15.07 47.16
CA ASP A 892 11.23 -14.27 48.31
C ASP A 892 11.11 -15.01 49.64
N MET A 893 10.46 -16.19 49.65
CA MET A 893 10.34 -16.99 50.86
C MET A 893 11.72 -17.55 51.27
N PRO A 894 12.03 -17.64 52.57
CA PRO A 894 13.29 -18.20 53.04
C PRO A 894 13.39 -19.69 52.68
N ASP A 895 14.60 -20.23 52.63
CA ASP A 895 14.78 -21.68 52.46
C ASP A 895 14.27 -22.43 53.70
N ALA A 896 13.49 -23.49 53.49
CA ALA A 896 12.91 -24.30 54.55
C ALA A 896 13.02 -25.80 54.24
N VAL A 897 12.79 -26.64 55.24
CA VAL A 897 12.75 -28.11 55.09
C VAL A 897 11.36 -28.62 55.39
N CYS A 898 10.97 -29.69 54.71
CA CYS A 898 9.66 -30.31 54.89
C CYS A 898 9.51 -30.90 56.29
N PRO A 899 8.46 -30.54 57.06
CA PRO A 899 8.26 -31.04 58.42
C PRO A 899 7.82 -32.52 58.42
N VAL A 900 7.40 -33.07 57.27
CA VAL A 900 6.96 -34.46 57.14
C VAL A 900 8.13 -35.43 56.88
N CYS A 901 9.06 -35.05 56.00
CA CYS A 901 10.11 -35.96 55.53
C CYS A 901 11.54 -35.38 55.58
N GLY A 902 11.73 -34.15 56.07
CA GLY A 902 13.02 -33.49 56.22
C GLY A 902 13.68 -33.05 54.91
N THR A 903 13.09 -33.32 53.74
CA THR A 903 13.62 -32.90 52.43
C THR A 903 13.51 -31.38 52.28
N LYS A 904 14.52 -30.72 51.70
CA LYS A 904 14.48 -29.28 51.41
C LYS A 904 13.24 -28.93 50.57
N TYR A 905 12.52 -27.88 50.95
CA TYR A 905 11.37 -27.40 50.21
C TYR A 905 11.80 -26.70 48.91
N GLU A 906 10.96 -26.84 47.89
CA GLU A 906 10.95 -25.93 46.76
C GLU A 906 9.95 -24.80 47.04
N LYS A 907 10.23 -23.62 46.48
CA LYS A 907 9.47 -22.38 46.69
C LYS A 907 8.80 -21.98 45.39
N ASP A 908 7.53 -21.64 45.44
CA ASP A 908 6.75 -21.41 44.23
C ASP A 908 5.59 -20.43 44.46
N GLY A 909 4.99 -19.95 43.38
CA GLY A 909 3.81 -19.09 43.42
C GLY A 909 4.09 -17.58 43.37
N PHE A 910 3.49 -16.89 42.41
CA PHE A 910 3.64 -15.44 42.19
C PHE A 910 2.36 -14.63 42.46
N ASN A 911 1.30 -15.29 42.93
CA ASN A 911 0.01 -14.67 43.27
C ASN A 911 -0.61 -13.83 42.14
N ILE A 912 -0.77 -14.44 40.96
CA ILE A 912 -1.24 -13.72 39.76
C ILE A 912 -2.71 -14.09 39.47
N PRO A 913 -3.63 -13.11 39.35
CA PRO A 913 -5.04 -13.38 39.05
C PRO A 913 -5.22 -13.78 37.59
N PHE A 914 -5.99 -14.85 37.36
CA PHE A 914 -6.28 -15.43 36.04
C PHE A 914 -6.96 -14.44 35.10
N GLU A 915 -7.76 -13.54 35.66
CA GLU A 915 -8.54 -12.54 34.93
C GLU A 915 -7.65 -11.50 34.25
N THR A 916 -6.35 -11.44 34.58
CA THR A 916 -5.36 -10.69 33.78
C THR A 916 -5.25 -11.25 32.36
N PHE A 917 -5.40 -12.56 32.20
CA PHE A 917 -5.38 -13.26 30.92
C PHE A 917 -6.70 -13.08 30.16
N LEU A 918 -7.81 -13.59 30.71
CA LEU A 918 -9.12 -13.67 30.01
C LEU A 918 -10.09 -12.51 30.29
N GLY A 919 -9.76 -11.61 31.22
CA GLY A 919 -10.71 -10.60 31.70
C GLY A 919 -11.87 -11.20 32.51
N PHE A 920 -12.74 -10.33 33.01
CA PHE A 920 -14.03 -10.74 33.58
C PHE A 920 -15.08 -10.75 32.47
N GLY A 921 -15.89 -11.82 32.38
CA GLY A 921 -17.01 -11.90 31.42
C GLY A 921 -16.65 -12.39 30.02
N GLY A 922 -15.36 -12.60 29.69
CA GLY A 922 -14.95 -13.33 28.48
C GLY A 922 -14.93 -12.54 27.16
N ASP A 923 -15.05 -11.22 27.18
CA ASP A 923 -15.03 -10.37 25.97
C ASP A 923 -13.62 -10.19 25.36
N LYS A 924 -12.57 -10.64 26.08
CA LYS A 924 -11.18 -10.53 25.67
C LYS A 924 -10.69 -11.84 25.03
N VAL A 925 -10.26 -11.76 23.78
CA VAL A 925 -9.53 -12.85 23.11
C VAL A 925 -8.08 -12.88 23.64
N PRO A 926 -7.58 -14.00 24.18
CA PRO A 926 -6.22 -14.09 24.70
C PRO A 926 -5.18 -14.37 23.62
N ASP A 927 -4.00 -13.76 23.78
CA ASP A 927 -2.79 -14.07 23.00
C ASP A 927 -1.79 -14.85 23.87
N ILE A 928 -1.19 -15.92 23.33
CA ILE A 928 -0.12 -16.69 23.98
C ILE A 928 1.22 -16.31 23.37
N ASP A 929 2.07 -15.64 24.16
CA ASP A 929 3.40 -15.21 23.77
C ASP A 929 4.46 -16.23 24.20
N LEU A 930 5.27 -16.72 23.25
CA LEU A 930 6.37 -17.65 23.50
C LEU A 930 7.70 -17.06 23.00
N ASN A 931 8.73 -17.05 23.85
CA ASN A 931 10.07 -16.61 23.46
C ASN A 931 10.95 -17.81 23.10
N PHE A 932 10.98 -18.17 21.82
CA PHE A 932 11.93 -19.15 21.30
C PHE A 932 13.32 -18.54 21.14
N SER A 933 14.36 -19.39 21.19
CA SER A 933 15.70 -19.02 20.73
C SER A 933 15.64 -18.52 19.29
N GLY A 934 16.40 -17.46 18.96
CA GLY A 934 16.49 -16.95 17.59
C GLY A 934 16.99 -18.01 16.59
N GLU A 935 17.78 -18.98 17.06
CA GLU A 935 18.23 -20.13 16.25
C GLU A 935 17.10 -21.12 15.93
N TYR A 936 16.15 -21.30 16.86
CA TYR A 936 15.05 -22.27 16.73
C TYR A 936 13.76 -21.67 16.17
N GLN A 937 13.60 -20.35 16.20
CA GLN A 937 12.36 -19.66 15.82
C GLN A 937 11.82 -20.09 14.45
N SER A 938 12.72 -20.29 13.47
CA SER A 938 12.32 -20.73 12.13
C SER A 938 11.80 -22.18 12.10
N SER A 939 12.35 -23.06 12.95
CA SER A 939 11.88 -24.43 13.12
C SER A 939 10.52 -24.45 13.82
N ALA A 940 10.34 -23.65 14.87
CA ALA A 940 9.04 -23.49 15.54
C ALA A 940 7.95 -23.01 14.57
N HIS A 941 8.25 -22.02 13.71
CA HIS A 941 7.33 -21.62 12.65
C HIS A 941 7.05 -22.77 11.67
N ARG A 942 8.04 -23.57 11.30
CA ARG A 942 7.83 -24.71 10.40
C ARG A 942 6.91 -25.77 11.02
N HIS A 943 7.07 -26.03 12.32
CA HIS A 943 6.24 -26.98 13.03
C HIS A 943 4.76 -26.57 13.04
N THR A 944 4.44 -25.27 13.00
CA THR A 944 3.05 -24.82 12.83
C THR A 944 2.41 -25.29 11.51
N PHE A 945 3.18 -25.40 10.42
CA PHE A 945 2.67 -25.97 9.16
C PHE A 945 2.39 -27.46 9.27
N GLU A 946 3.16 -28.19 10.07
CA GLU A 946 2.94 -29.63 10.32
C GLU A 946 1.67 -29.84 11.18
N LEU A 947 1.42 -28.94 12.13
CA LEU A 947 0.26 -29.01 13.02
C LEU A 947 -1.06 -28.66 12.32
N PHE A 948 -1.05 -27.66 11.42
CA PHE A 948 -2.29 -27.10 10.88
C PHE A 948 -2.43 -27.17 9.35
N GLY A 949 -1.36 -27.50 8.63
CA GLY A 949 -1.30 -27.46 7.18
C GLY A 949 -0.71 -26.14 6.64
N ASP A 950 0.00 -26.24 5.53
CA ASP A 950 0.68 -25.12 4.87
C ASP A 950 -0.29 -24.05 4.32
N SER A 951 -1.49 -24.47 3.88
CA SER A 951 -2.54 -23.57 3.39
C SER A 951 -3.30 -22.82 4.49
N HIS A 952 -3.08 -23.16 5.77
CA HIS A 952 -3.82 -22.61 6.91
C HIS A 952 -2.96 -21.77 7.84
N VAL A 953 -1.66 -21.63 7.58
CA VAL A 953 -0.78 -20.83 8.43
C VAL A 953 -0.08 -19.77 7.61
N PHE A 954 -0.20 -18.52 8.07
CA PHE A 954 0.35 -17.36 7.39
C PHE A 954 1.20 -16.55 8.36
N ARG A 955 2.33 -16.02 7.90
CA ARG A 955 3.09 -15.06 8.69
C ARG A 955 2.38 -13.71 8.62
N ALA A 956 2.16 -13.06 9.76
CA ALA A 956 1.57 -11.73 9.79
C ALA A 956 2.44 -10.74 9.00
N GLY A 957 1.83 -9.98 8.09
CA GLY A 957 2.50 -8.95 7.30
C GLY A 957 2.63 -7.64 8.09
N THR A 958 3.65 -6.84 7.75
CA THR A 958 3.80 -5.47 8.26
C THR A 958 3.84 -4.46 7.11
N ILE A 959 3.37 -3.24 7.37
CA ILE A 959 3.42 -2.15 6.39
C ILE A 959 4.51 -1.17 6.84
N GLY A 960 5.52 -1.00 5.99
CA GLY A 960 6.58 -0.02 6.19
C GLY A 960 6.17 1.33 5.63
N THR A 961 6.01 2.32 6.50
CA THR A 961 5.62 3.68 6.12
C THR A 961 6.82 4.64 6.15
N VAL A 962 6.67 5.79 5.49
CA VAL A 962 7.65 6.88 5.57
C VAL A 962 7.56 7.50 6.96
N ALA A 963 8.61 7.29 7.76
CA ALA A 963 8.79 7.94 9.05
C ALA A 963 9.40 9.35 8.89
N GLU A 964 9.27 10.18 9.91
CA GLU A 964 9.70 11.59 9.91
C GLU A 964 11.14 11.79 9.44
N LYS A 965 12.10 10.99 9.93
CA LYS A 965 13.51 11.07 9.52
C LYS A 965 13.70 10.83 8.02
N THR A 966 12.97 9.87 7.45
CA THR A 966 13.04 9.55 6.02
C THR A 966 12.36 10.64 5.19
N ALA A 967 11.19 11.12 5.63
CA ALA A 967 10.49 12.23 4.99
C ALA A 967 11.37 13.49 4.93
N PHE A 968 12.05 13.85 6.04
CA PHE A 968 12.97 14.98 6.07
C PHE A 968 14.10 14.84 5.04
N GLY A 969 14.63 13.63 4.85
CA GLY A 969 15.61 13.33 3.81
C GLY A 969 15.07 13.54 2.40
N TYR A 970 13.81 13.18 2.13
CA TYR A 970 13.16 13.40 0.84
C TYR A 970 12.96 14.89 0.55
N VAL A 971 12.43 15.64 1.51
CA VAL A 971 12.22 17.09 1.41
C VAL A 971 13.55 17.80 1.18
N LYS A 972 14.58 17.48 1.97
CA LYS A 972 15.90 18.08 1.84
C LYS A 972 16.47 17.87 0.43
N LYS A 973 16.47 16.63 -0.06
CA LYS A 973 16.95 16.31 -1.40
C LYS A 973 16.14 17.04 -2.49
N TYR A 974 14.81 17.07 -2.35
CA TYR A 974 13.93 17.80 -3.25
C TYR A 974 14.29 19.30 -3.31
N MET A 975 14.46 19.96 -2.17
CA MET A 975 14.85 21.37 -2.12
C MET A 975 16.24 21.62 -2.73
N GLU A 976 17.23 20.78 -2.42
CA GLU A 976 18.59 20.85 -2.96
C GLU A 976 18.62 20.76 -4.50
N GLU A 977 17.88 19.82 -5.09
CA GLU A 977 17.81 19.63 -6.54
C GLU A 977 17.17 20.82 -7.28
N ARG A 978 16.34 21.62 -6.60
CA ARG A 978 15.72 22.84 -7.16
C ARG A 978 16.48 24.12 -6.79
N GLY A 979 17.59 24.02 -6.08
CA GLY A 979 18.34 25.18 -5.58
C GLY A 979 17.52 26.07 -4.64
N LYS A 980 16.49 25.52 -3.99
CA LYS A 980 15.64 26.24 -3.03
C LYS A 980 16.20 26.10 -1.61
N THR A 981 16.24 27.20 -0.87
CA THR A 981 16.53 27.19 0.56
C THR A 981 15.21 27.30 1.34
N ALA A 982 15.05 26.47 2.37
CA ALA A 982 13.87 26.46 3.22
C ALA A 982 14.31 26.46 4.69
N THR A 983 13.51 27.06 5.57
CA THR A 983 13.75 27.01 7.02
C THR A 983 13.57 25.57 7.51
N ARG A 984 14.13 25.22 8.67
CA ARG A 984 13.87 23.92 9.29
C ARG A 984 12.38 23.73 9.61
N ALA A 985 11.68 24.80 9.98
CA ALA A 985 10.24 24.76 10.19
C ALA A 985 9.50 24.31 8.90
N GLU A 986 9.85 24.87 7.74
CA GLU A 986 9.23 24.48 6.47
C GLU A 986 9.61 23.05 6.07
N MET A 987 10.88 22.66 6.24
CA MET A 987 11.29 21.28 5.98
C MET A 987 10.54 20.28 6.88
N LEU A 988 10.29 20.62 8.14
CA LEU A 988 9.51 19.79 9.07
C LEU A 988 8.03 19.72 8.68
N ARG A 989 7.42 20.85 8.28
CA ARG A 989 6.03 20.88 7.79
C ARG A 989 5.85 19.99 6.56
N LEU A 990 6.72 20.13 5.56
CA LEU A 990 6.69 19.31 4.35
C LEU A 990 6.96 17.83 4.67
N ALA A 991 7.88 17.55 5.60
CA ALA A 991 8.18 16.19 6.03
C ALA A 991 6.95 15.54 6.69
N LYS A 992 6.27 16.26 7.60
CA LYS A 992 5.04 15.79 8.25
C LYS A 992 3.96 15.41 7.21
N GLY A 993 3.77 16.24 6.18
CA GLY A 993 2.82 15.94 5.09
C GLY A 993 3.14 14.68 4.28
N CYS A 994 4.40 14.23 4.28
CA CYS A 994 4.82 12.99 3.61
C CYS A 994 4.81 11.76 4.55
N THR A 995 4.56 11.94 5.85
CA THR A 995 4.63 10.82 6.82
C THR A 995 3.43 9.89 6.74
N GLY A 996 3.64 8.62 7.09
CA GLY A 996 2.58 7.60 7.09
C GLY A 996 2.28 7.01 5.71
N VAL A 997 2.78 7.61 4.63
CA VAL A 997 2.70 7.06 3.27
C VAL A 997 3.41 5.70 3.22
N LYS A 998 2.75 4.70 2.64
CA LYS A 998 3.32 3.37 2.44
C LYS A 998 4.52 3.45 1.50
N ARG A 999 5.60 2.79 1.92
CA ARG A 999 6.82 2.63 1.13
C ARG A 999 7.09 1.18 0.76
N THR A 1000 6.90 0.26 1.71
CA THR A 1000 7.18 -1.17 1.53
C THR A 1000 6.24 -2.02 2.37
N THR A 1001 6.27 -3.33 2.15
CA THR A 1001 5.73 -4.34 3.08
C THR A 1001 6.88 -5.14 3.70
N GLY A 1002 6.61 -5.77 4.83
CA GLY A 1002 7.58 -6.56 5.59
C GLY A 1002 6.89 -7.71 6.31
N GLN A 1003 7.63 -8.37 7.19
CA GLN A 1003 7.16 -9.53 7.95
C GLN A 1003 7.13 -9.19 9.44
N HIS A 1004 6.11 -9.68 10.15
CA HIS A 1004 6.06 -9.59 11.59
C HIS A 1004 7.20 -10.42 12.21
N PRO A 1005 7.88 -9.97 13.28
CA PRO A 1005 9.04 -10.65 13.84
C PRO A 1005 8.82 -12.11 14.24
N GLY A 1006 7.60 -12.50 14.62
CA GLY A 1006 7.28 -13.89 14.99
C GLY A 1006 5.80 -14.23 15.03
N GLY A 1007 4.96 -13.42 14.39
CA GLY A 1007 3.50 -13.58 14.46
C GLY A 1007 3.05 -14.54 13.37
N MET A 1008 2.47 -15.67 13.78
CA MET A 1008 1.85 -16.64 12.88
C MET A 1008 0.33 -16.58 13.08
N VAL A 1009 -0.40 -16.47 11.97
CA VAL A 1009 -1.86 -16.46 11.92
C VAL A 1009 -2.31 -17.82 11.43
N VAL A 1010 -3.17 -18.48 12.22
CA VAL A 1010 -3.73 -19.80 11.89
C VAL A 1010 -5.19 -19.63 11.48
N ILE A 1011 -5.54 -20.15 10.31
CA ILE A 1011 -6.87 -20.11 9.73
C ILE A 1011 -7.58 -21.44 9.98
N PRO A 1012 -8.84 -21.43 10.48
CA PRO A 1012 -9.61 -22.66 10.66
C PRO A 1012 -9.73 -23.49 9.39
N GLN A 1013 -9.82 -24.81 9.55
CA GLN A 1013 -9.85 -25.76 8.42
C GLN A 1013 -11.12 -25.69 7.57
N ASP A 1014 -12.20 -25.10 8.10
CA ASP A 1014 -13.46 -24.85 7.37
C ASP A 1014 -13.53 -23.46 6.74
N LYS A 1015 -12.43 -22.70 6.78
CA LYS A 1015 -12.31 -21.34 6.25
C LYS A 1015 -11.09 -21.22 5.33
N GLU A 1016 -11.11 -20.20 4.49
CA GLU A 1016 -9.94 -19.79 3.70
C GLU A 1016 -9.44 -18.43 4.20
N ILE A 1017 -8.17 -18.12 3.95
CA ILE A 1017 -7.59 -16.83 4.33
C ILE A 1017 -8.36 -15.64 3.76
N TYR A 1018 -8.95 -15.81 2.57
CA TYR A 1018 -9.74 -14.79 1.87
C TYR A 1018 -11.07 -14.46 2.56
N ASP A 1019 -11.50 -15.23 3.56
CA ASP A 1019 -12.64 -14.86 4.40
C ASP A 1019 -12.27 -13.74 5.39
N PHE A 1020 -10.98 -13.47 5.58
CA PHE A 1020 -10.44 -12.52 6.56
C PHE A 1020 -9.65 -11.39 5.90
N CYS A 1021 -8.70 -11.73 5.00
CA CYS A 1021 -7.82 -10.75 4.37
C CYS A 1021 -7.15 -11.30 3.09
N PRO A 1022 -6.59 -10.40 2.25
CA PRO A 1022 -5.66 -10.81 1.21
C PRO A 1022 -4.28 -11.16 1.80
N VAL A 1023 -3.59 -12.08 1.14
CA VAL A 1023 -2.17 -12.49 1.32
C VAL A 1023 -1.25 -11.96 0.25
#